data_AF-A0A905QWT1-F1
#
_entry.id   AF-A0A905QWT1-F1
#
_cell.length_a   1.000
_cell.length_b   1.000
_cell.length_c   1.000
_cell.angle_alpha   90.00
_cell.angle_beta   90.00
_cell.angle_gamma   90.00
#
_symmetry.space_group_name_H-M   'P 1'
#
loop_
_entity.id
_entity.type
_entity.pdbx_description
1 polymer ?
#
loop_
_entity_poly.entity_id
_entity_poly.type
_entity_poly.pdbx_seq_one_letter_code
_entity_poly.pdbx_strand_id
1 'polypeptide(L)'
;MTVLYLPLLAIKLSIPILISAQVPVPVQRPNIIFILADDLGWNDVGFHGTTEKLTPNIDALAYSGVILNSHYSETLCTPSRGALLTGKYPIHTGTQHNVIVEASPWGLPLEESLLPQHLNRLGYVSHAIGKWHLGFYRKEYTPTYRGFASHYGFWNSHQDYYTHTVQASFSPFEGMDMRWNMTIDWDSVGHYTTRLLTEKAIKLIAEHNKKNPLFLYFAHAASHAGNYEHPLQAPEDTVKMFSHLKDEKAQVYAAMIWELDQSAGKIVTALKNKGMLNNTIIAFVSDNGGATEGLHKNTGSNFPLKGEKATPWEGGIRTSALLWSPKLNKKHRVLNNLMHISDWLPTLYTSAGGNLEDLGNIDGINQWYYFVNDTAEPRNEILQNIDDIHGYSAMRFNEYKYVNGTTFFGFLDYWGGKEDSNNLQYNTSAILKSEVMQSLTNSLSEELIIKLRNAAKLSCHKSKQREICDSKKSPCLFNIKEDPCETNNILTNNKKIVREIERKLVAFRRTMIPPRNKRTESIANPRFYNNTWGWNDVSFHGSDQIPTPNLDALAYNGVILNRHYVQPVCTPTRAALLTGRYPIHTSMQGIPILSAEPNGLPLDFKLLPEYLRDLGYRTHIVGKWHLGYFREPYTPLRRGFETFLGCYNGYTGFYDYIVEAQNDGVSYYGFDLRRNETSAWDLVGKYATDVFTTEAVRVIKSHPTNEPLFLYMAYTAVHATNRGRFLEAPQARVNSFKYILDPNRRTFAGMLSKMDDSVGDIVDALSEQGMLDNTIILFLSDNGAPSPPQSVYPNWGSNFPLRGAKETLWEGGVRSPSFIWSSQLQAHPRVSNQLFHVTDWLPTLYIAA
;
A
#
# COMPACT_ATOMS: atom_id res chain seq x y z
N MET A 1 -65.33 -70.36 -5.86
CA MET A 1 -64.37 -70.12 -6.95
C MET A 1 -63.78 -68.74 -6.76
N THR A 2 -62.44 -68.70 -6.74
CA THR A 2 -61.54 -67.53 -6.78
C THR A 2 -61.60 -66.57 -5.58
N VAL A 3 -60.71 -66.84 -4.62
CA VAL A 3 -60.35 -65.97 -3.49
C VAL A 3 -59.24 -65.01 -3.95
N LEU A 4 -59.41 -63.71 -3.73
CA LEU A 4 -58.35 -62.71 -3.82
C LEU A 4 -58.42 -61.82 -2.58
N TYR A 5 -57.39 -61.92 -1.73
CA TYR A 5 -57.24 -61.19 -0.48
C TYR A 5 -56.75 -59.75 -0.73
N LEU A 6 -57.48 -58.76 -0.22
CA LEU A 6 -57.05 -57.37 -0.01
C LEU A 6 -57.12 -57.10 1.50
N PRO A 7 -56.01 -56.78 2.19
CA PRO A 7 -56.02 -56.60 3.64
C PRO A 7 -56.41 -55.17 4.04
N LEU A 8 -57.20 -55.09 5.12
CA LEU A 8 -57.58 -53.87 5.83
C LEU A 8 -56.33 -53.09 6.33
N LEU A 9 -56.30 -51.79 6.06
CA LEU A 9 -55.33 -50.86 6.62
C LEU A 9 -55.73 -50.50 8.06
N ALA A 10 -54.98 -50.99 9.05
CA ALA A 10 -55.10 -50.58 10.45
C ALA A 10 -54.37 -49.24 10.67
N ILE A 11 -55.09 -48.21 11.11
CA ILE A 11 -54.54 -46.93 11.53
C ILE A 11 -53.85 -47.12 12.88
N LYS A 12 -52.50 -47.11 12.90
CA LYS A 12 -51.71 -46.93 14.12
C LYS A 12 -51.47 -45.43 14.32
N LEU A 13 -51.98 -44.88 15.42
CA LEU A 13 -51.56 -43.58 15.94
C LEU A 13 -50.08 -43.65 16.35
N SER A 14 -49.23 -42.92 15.65
CA SER A 14 -47.85 -42.66 16.04
C SER A 14 -47.80 -41.32 16.77
N ILE A 15 -47.53 -41.33 18.08
CA ILE A 15 -47.25 -40.12 18.87
C ILE A 15 -45.88 -39.59 18.39
N PRO A 16 -45.77 -38.34 17.89
CA PRO A 16 -44.48 -37.79 17.48
C PRO A 16 -43.66 -37.44 18.73
N ILE A 17 -42.55 -38.15 18.92
CA ILE A 17 -41.50 -37.74 19.85
C ILE A 17 -40.90 -36.46 19.27
N LEU A 18 -41.23 -35.31 19.88
CA LEU A 18 -40.58 -34.03 19.64
C LEU A 18 -39.12 -34.14 20.09
N ILE A 19 -38.25 -34.56 19.17
CA ILE A 19 -36.82 -34.32 19.28
C ILE A 19 -36.65 -32.80 19.10
N SER A 20 -36.54 -32.09 20.23
CA SER A 20 -36.07 -30.71 20.23
C SER A 20 -34.71 -30.69 19.56
N ALA A 21 -34.66 -30.31 18.28
CA ALA A 21 -33.43 -29.95 17.61
C ALA A 21 -32.79 -28.84 18.45
N GLN A 22 -31.76 -29.17 19.22
CA GLN A 22 -30.91 -28.16 19.84
C GLN A 22 -30.36 -27.31 18.70
N VAL A 23 -30.85 -26.08 18.59
CA VAL A 23 -30.24 -25.06 17.74
C VAL A 23 -28.75 -25.05 18.11
N PRO A 24 -27.82 -25.29 17.17
CA PRO A 24 -26.41 -25.26 17.48
C PRO A 24 -26.10 -23.89 18.09
N VAL A 25 -25.65 -23.87 19.34
CA VAL A 25 -25.17 -22.63 19.97
C VAL A 25 -24.06 -22.11 19.04
N PRO A 26 -24.16 -20.88 18.51
CA PRO A 26 -23.13 -20.34 17.65
C PRO A 26 -21.80 -20.38 18.38
N VAL A 27 -20.84 -21.17 17.88
CA VAL A 27 -19.50 -21.22 18.46
C VAL A 27 -18.88 -19.84 18.31
N GLN A 28 -18.74 -19.12 19.42
CA GLN A 28 -18.25 -17.74 19.41
C GLN A 28 -16.75 -17.73 19.09
N ARG A 29 -16.40 -17.29 17.88
CA ARG A 29 -15.03 -17.17 17.39
C ARG A 29 -14.22 -16.20 18.26
N PRO A 30 -12.93 -16.48 18.56
CA PRO A 30 -12.11 -15.60 19.38
C PRO A 30 -11.73 -14.32 18.64
N ASN A 31 -11.54 -13.22 19.35
CA ASN A 31 -10.79 -12.09 18.84
C ASN A 31 -9.31 -12.48 18.71
N ILE A 32 -8.60 -11.91 17.75
CA ILE A 32 -7.19 -12.18 17.49
C ILE A 32 -6.45 -10.86 17.50
N ILE A 33 -5.45 -10.74 18.38
CA ILE A 33 -4.56 -9.58 18.48
C ILE A 33 -3.15 -10.08 18.19
N PHE A 34 -2.56 -9.60 17.11
CA PHE A 34 -1.23 -9.97 16.69
C PHE A 34 -0.31 -8.76 16.83
N ILE A 35 0.51 -8.74 17.88
CA ILE A 35 1.48 -7.68 18.14
C ILE A 35 2.80 -8.09 17.48
N LEU A 36 3.26 -7.32 16.50
CA LEU A 36 4.51 -7.54 15.79
C LEU A 36 5.48 -6.41 16.14
N ALA A 37 6.59 -6.76 16.79
CA ALA A 37 7.72 -5.86 17.03
C ALA A 37 8.69 -5.86 15.84
N ASP A 38 9.46 -4.77 15.70
CA ASP A 38 10.39 -4.55 14.58
C ASP A 38 11.82 -4.46 15.12
N ASP A 39 12.72 -5.31 14.65
CA ASP A 39 14.13 -5.39 15.12
C ASP A 39 14.29 -5.62 16.64
N LEU A 40 13.39 -6.38 17.25
CA LEU A 40 13.50 -6.77 18.66
C LEU A 40 14.42 -7.99 18.79
N GLY A 41 15.56 -7.80 19.44
CA GLY A 41 16.54 -8.86 19.68
C GLY A 41 16.11 -9.87 20.74
N TRP A 42 16.80 -11.01 20.73
CA TRP A 42 16.50 -12.12 21.64
C TRP A 42 16.59 -11.72 23.12
N ASN A 43 17.60 -10.94 23.51
CA ASN A 43 17.85 -10.45 24.87
C ASN A 43 17.36 -9.00 25.06
N ASP A 44 16.25 -8.64 24.42
CA ASP A 44 15.58 -7.34 24.61
C ASP A 44 14.28 -7.45 25.42
N VAL A 45 13.88 -8.67 25.81
CA VAL A 45 12.70 -8.95 26.64
C VAL A 45 13.08 -9.72 27.90
N GLY A 46 12.47 -9.34 29.03
CA GLY A 46 12.83 -9.84 30.36
C GLY A 46 12.70 -11.37 30.50
N PHE A 47 11.73 -11.99 29.81
CA PHE A 47 11.57 -13.44 29.80
C PHE A 47 12.69 -14.23 29.11
N HIS A 48 13.57 -13.58 28.35
CA HIS A 48 14.73 -14.21 27.70
C HIS A 48 16.08 -13.94 28.37
N GLY A 49 16.16 -13.04 29.36
CA GLY A 49 17.38 -12.92 30.15
C GLY A 49 17.82 -11.51 30.53
N THR A 50 17.26 -10.47 29.92
CA THR A 50 17.65 -9.10 30.25
C THR A 50 17.10 -8.66 31.61
N THR A 51 17.86 -7.81 32.28
CA THR A 51 17.53 -7.06 33.49
C THR A 51 17.67 -5.55 33.27
N GLU A 52 18.28 -5.11 32.15
CA GLU A 52 18.44 -3.70 31.77
C GLU A 52 17.20 -3.13 31.06
N LYS A 53 16.49 -3.94 30.26
CA LYS A 53 15.28 -3.52 29.53
C LYS A 53 14.04 -4.07 30.23
N LEU A 54 13.15 -3.18 30.66
CA LEU A 54 11.98 -3.53 31.44
C LEU A 54 10.78 -3.82 30.53
N THR A 55 10.26 -5.05 30.57
CA THR A 55 9.09 -5.49 29.81
C THR A 55 8.02 -6.19 30.68
N PRO A 56 7.55 -5.57 31.79
CA PRO A 56 6.68 -6.26 32.74
C PRO A 56 5.32 -6.71 32.18
N ASN A 57 4.74 -6.01 31.20
CA ASN A 57 3.47 -6.39 30.57
C ASN A 57 3.62 -7.54 29.57
N ILE A 58 4.65 -7.49 28.73
CA ILE A 58 4.97 -8.55 27.77
C ILE A 58 5.38 -9.82 28.55
N ASP A 59 6.20 -9.68 29.59
CA ASP A 59 6.61 -10.77 30.48
C ASP A 59 5.40 -11.41 31.18
N ALA A 60 4.44 -10.59 31.63
CA ALA A 60 3.19 -11.10 32.20
C ALA A 60 2.38 -11.96 31.22
N LEU A 61 2.30 -11.56 29.93
CA LEU A 61 1.67 -12.37 28.88
C LEU A 61 2.45 -13.67 28.65
N ALA A 62 3.78 -13.59 28.56
CA ALA A 62 4.68 -14.74 28.37
C ALA A 62 4.48 -15.78 29.46
N TYR A 63 4.63 -15.39 30.73
CA TYR A 63 4.53 -16.30 31.85
C TYR A 63 3.11 -16.80 32.10
N SER A 64 2.08 -16.02 31.74
CA SER A 64 0.67 -16.44 31.85
C SER A 64 0.19 -17.29 30.68
N GLY A 65 0.96 -17.35 29.60
CA GLY A 65 0.66 -18.05 28.37
C GLY A 65 1.69 -19.13 28.06
N VAL A 66 2.23 -19.06 26.85
CA VAL A 66 3.20 -19.99 26.29
C VAL A 66 4.34 -19.20 25.66
N ILE A 67 5.57 -19.44 26.12
CA ILE A 67 6.80 -18.88 25.52
C ILE A 67 7.25 -19.79 24.38
N LEU A 68 7.52 -19.22 23.20
CA LEU A 68 7.95 -19.95 22.01
C LEU A 68 9.47 -19.83 21.85
N ASN A 69 10.19 -20.71 22.52
CA ASN A 69 11.65 -20.64 22.63
C ASN A 69 12.39 -21.10 21.36
N SER A 70 11.68 -21.70 20.39
CA SER A 70 12.19 -22.08 19.06
C SER A 70 11.25 -21.57 17.95
N HIS A 71 10.86 -20.30 18.05
CA HIS A 71 10.19 -19.57 16.98
C HIS A 71 11.21 -18.93 16.02
N TYR A 72 10.95 -19.04 14.72
CA TYR A 72 11.80 -18.49 13.66
C TYR A 72 11.00 -17.56 12.75
N SER A 73 11.51 -16.37 12.54
CA SER A 73 11.10 -15.45 11.47
C SER A 73 12.16 -15.46 10.35
N GLU A 74 11.95 -14.66 9.32
CA GLU A 74 12.96 -14.41 8.29
C GLU A 74 14.03 -13.42 8.79
N THR A 75 15.09 -13.24 8.00
CA THR A 75 16.22 -12.37 8.37
C THR A 75 15.89 -10.87 8.32
N LEU A 76 14.78 -10.48 7.67
CA LEU A 76 14.41 -9.10 7.35
C LEU A 76 12.88 -8.89 7.36
N CYS A 77 12.48 -7.62 7.47
CA CYS A 77 11.09 -7.18 7.64
C CYS A 77 10.12 -7.64 6.53
N THR A 78 10.35 -7.26 5.26
CA THR A 78 9.44 -7.61 4.14
C THR A 78 9.26 -9.13 4.00
N PRO A 79 10.33 -9.95 3.96
CA PRO A 79 10.18 -11.41 3.91
C PRO A 79 9.33 -11.96 5.07
N SER A 80 9.61 -11.55 6.31
CA SER A 80 8.86 -12.01 7.50
C SER A 80 7.39 -11.64 7.46
N ARG A 81 7.09 -10.37 7.15
CA ARG A 81 5.71 -9.86 7.07
C ARG A 81 4.92 -10.54 5.94
N GLY A 82 5.61 -10.82 4.83
CA GLY A 82 5.06 -11.58 3.71
C GLY A 82 4.73 -13.01 4.15
N ALA A 83 5.67 -13.70 4.79
CA ALA A 83 5.49 -15.06 5.28
C ALA A 83 4.39 -15.17 6.34
N LEU A 84 4.32 -14.22 7.26
CA LEU A 84 3.26 -14.10 8.26
C LEU A 84 1.87 -14.03 7.61
N LEU A 85 1.68 -13.12 6.66
CA LEU A 85 0.36 -12.83 6.12
C LEU A 85 -0.06 -13.78 4.99
N THR A 86 0.86 -14.50 4.36
CA THR A 86 0.55 -15.47 3.28
C THR A 86 0.67 -16.93 3.72
N GLY A 87 1.33 -17.21 4.84
CA GLY A 87 1.68 -18.57 5.23
C GLY A 87 2.70 -19.23 4.29
N LYS A 88 3.39 -18.47 3.44
CA LYS A 88 4.36 -18.97 2.46
C LYS A 88 5.78 -18.52 2.75
N TYR A 89 6.77 -19.32 2.37
CA TYR A 89 8.17 -18.92 2.40
C TYR A 89 8.46 -17.82 1.36
N PRO A 90 9.45 -16.94 1.60
CA PRO A 90 9.84 -15.89 0.66
C PRO A 90 10.16 -16.39 -0.75
N ILE A 91 10.70 -17.61 -0.86
CA ILE A 91 11.02 -18.26 -2.14
C ILE A 91 9.77 -18.52 -3.01
N HIS A 92 8.57 -18.52 -2.43
CA HIS A 92 7.30 -18.71 -3.15
C HIS A 92 6.55 -17.40 -3.41
N THR A 93 6.94 -16.30 -2.76
CA THR A 93 6.35 -14.96 -2.95
C THR A 93 7.26 -14.02 -3.76
N GLY A 94 8.52 -14.41 -3.97
CA GLY A 94 9.51 -13.59 -4.69
C GLY A 94 10.15 -12.53 -3.79
N THR A 95 10.04 -12.67 -2.46
CA THR A 95 10.57 -11.72 -1.46
C THR A 95 11.83 -12.25 -0.77
N GLN A 96 12.49 -13.27 -1.30
CA GLN A 96 13.67 -13.90 -0.68
C GLN A 96 14.95 -13.04 -0.67
N HIS A 97 14.99 -11.97 -1.47
CA HIS A 97 16.16 -11.10 -1.57
C HIS A 97 15.83 -9.70 -1.05
N ASN A 98 16.52 -9.26 0.01
CA ASN A 98 16.37 -7.92 0.59
C ASN A 98 14.90 -7.55 0.93
N VAL A 99 14.62 -6.24 1.08
CA VAL A 99 13.29 -5.70 1.38
C VAL A 99 12.75 -4.87 0.23
N ILE A 100 11.45 -4.55 0.27
CA ILE A 100 10.88 -3.50 -0.59
C ILE A 100 11.41 -2.15 -0.09
N VAL A 101 12.08 -1.42 -0.98
CA VAL A 101 12.62 -0.08 -0.69
C VAL A 101 11.71 1.01 -1.25
N GLU A 102 11.83 2.21 -0.71
CA GLU A 102 10.80 3.25 -0.72
C GLU A 102 10.34 3.61 -2.14
N ALA A 103 11.30 3.90 -3.03
CA ALA A 103 11.05 4.33 -4.40
C ALA A 103 10.95 3.18 -5.42
N SER A 104 10.73 1.92 -4.98
CA SER A 104 10.74 0.75 -5.87
C SER A 104 9.32 0.30 -6.31
N PRO A 105 9.07 0.06 -7.61
CA PRO A 105 7.73 -0.22 -8.13
C PRO A 105 7.36 -1.71 -8.06
N TRP A 106 7.40 -2.28 -6.85
CA TRP A 106 6.98 -3.66 -6.61
C TRP A 106 6.44 -3.86 -5.19
N GLY A 107 5.79 -5.00 -4.96
CA GLY A 107 5.22 -5.37 -3.68
C GLY A 107 4.86 -6.85 -3.61
N LEU A 108 4.30 -7.27 -2.47
CA LEU A 108 3.82 -8.64 -2.26
C LEU A 108 2.77 -8.98 -3.32
N PRO A 109 2.88 -10.11 -4.06
CA PRO A 109 2.02 -10.40 -5.21
C PRO A 109 0.53 -10.30 -4.87
N LEU A 110 -0.28 -9.76 -5.80
CA LEU A 110 -1.70 -9.51 -5.58
C LEU A 110 -2.54 -10.78 -5.66
N GLU A 111 -2.02 -11.78 -6.36
CA GLU A 111 -2.53 -13.15 -6.43
C GLU A 111 -2.50 -13.88 -5.07
N GLU A 112 -1.74 -13.38 -4.09
CA GLU A 112 -1.68 -13.95 -2.74
C GLU A 112 -2.85 -13.46 -1.86
N SER A 113 -3.64 -14.41 -1.38
CA SER A 113 -4.65 -14.18 -0.35
C SER A 113 -4.01 -14.07 1.02
N LEU A 114 -4.30 -12.99 1.74
CA LEU A 114 -3.71 -12.71 3.04
C LEU A 114 -4.58 -13.21 4.19
N LEU A 115 -3.96 -13.49 5.34
CA LEU A 115 -4.62 -13.83 6.61
C LEU A 115 -5.90 -13.02 6.89
N PRO A 116 -5.93 -11.66 6.82
CA PRO A 116 -7.18 -10.91 7.02
C PRO A 116 -8.27 -11.26 6.00
N GLN A 117 -7.93 -11.54 4.74
CA GLN A 117 -8.91 -11.95 3.72
C GLN A 117 -9.49 -13.34 4.02
N HIS A 118 -8.68 -14.26 4.55
CA HIS A 118 -9.16 -15.55 5.06
C HIS A 118 -10.07 -15.37 6.28
N LEU A 119 -9.67 -14.57 7.27
CA LEU A 119 -10.46 -14.34 8.49
C LEU A 119 -11.78 -13.59 8.19
N ASN A 120 -11.78 -12.63 7.28
CA ASN A 120 -13.01 -11.89 6.92
C ASN A 120 -14.09 -12.83 6.35
N ARG A 121 -13.71 -13.90 5.64
CA ARG A 121 -14.66 -14.94 5.19
C ARG A 121 -15.33 -15.69 6.34
N LEU A 122 -14.70 -15.71 7.53
CA LEU A 122 -15.27 -16.25 8.78
C LEU A 122 -16.02 -15.19 9.60
N GLY A 123 -16.23 -13.98 9.05
CA GLY A 123 -16.96 -12.89 9.67
C GLY A 123 -16.13 -11.95 10.54
N TYR A 124 -14.79 -12.01 10.46
CA TYR A 124 -13.93 -11.06 11.16
C TYR A 124 -14.02 -9.66 10.55
N VAL A 125 -13.86 -8.65 11.41
CA VAL A 125 -13.48 -7.30 10.97
C VAL A 125 -12.00 -7.14 11.29
N SER A 126 -11.21 -6.96 10.23
CA SER A 126 -9.75 -6.91 10.31
C SER A 126 -9.24 -5.47 10.27
N HIS A 127 -8.41 -5.08 11.22
CA HIS A 127 -7.74 -3.77 11.26
C HIS A 127 -6.22 -3.94 11.31
N ALA A 128 -5.49 -3.07 10.62
CA ALA A 128 -4.04 -3.00 10.71
C ALA A 128 -3.62 -1.69 11.39
N ILE A 129 -2.65 -1.73 12.29
CA ILE A 129 -2.03 -0.54 12.88
C ILE A 129 -0.50 -0.65 12.81
N GLY A 130 0.13 0.42 12.34
CA GLY A 130 1.57 0.59 12.23
C GLY A 130 2.14 0.20 10.86
N LYS A 131 3.32 -0.42 10.86
CA LYS A 131 4.15 -0.67 9.67
C LYS A 131 3.54 -1.72 8.74
N TRP A 132 3.41 -1.37 7.47
CA TRP A 132 2.98 -2.29 6.41
C TRP A 132 4.13 -3.04 5.74
N HIS A 133 4.99 -2.34 5.00
CA HIS A 133 6.21 -2.83 4.35
C HIS A 133 6.05 -3.99 3.35
N LEU A 134 4.87 -4.11 2.72
CA LEU A 134 4.56 -5.11 1.68
C LEU A 134 4.24 -4.50 0.31
N GLY A 135 4.64 -3.24 0.12
CA GLY A 135 4.50 -2.50 -1.13
C GLY A 135 3.35 -1.49 -1.09
N PHE A 136 3.57 -0.36 -1.75
CA PHE A 136 2.58 0.73 -1.85
C PHE A 136 2.72 1.51 -3.17
N TYR A 137 3.50 0.97 -4.12
CA TYR A 137 3.66 1.56 -5.44
C TYR A 137 2.40 1.45 -6.31
N ARG A 138 1.28 0.91 -5.81
CA ARG A 138 -0.09 1.09 -6.31
C ARG A 138 -1.04 0.90 -5.13
N LYS A 139 -2.25 1.46 -5.21
CA LYS A 139 -3.27 1.33 -4.15
C LYS A 139 -3.58 -0.13 -3.82
N GLU A 140 -3.55 -1.03 -4.80
CA GLU A 140 -3.85 -2.45 -4.61
C GLU A 140 -2.87 -3.15 -3.66
N TYR A 141 -1.67 -2.60 -3.48
CA TYR A 141 -0.67 -3.14 -2.56
C TYR A 141 -0.84 -2.62 -1.13
N THR A 142 -1.67 -1.60 -0.88
CA THR A 142 -1.82 -0.99 0.45
C THR A 142 -2.77 -1.83 1.34
N PRO A 143 -2.69 -1.71 2.68
CA PRO A 143 -3.41 -2.59 3.60
C PRO A 143 -4.92 -2.67 3.37
N THR A 144 -5.57 -1.54 3.07
CA THR A 144 -7.02 -1.46 2.90
C THR A 144 -7.52 -2.18 1.64
N TYR A 145 -6.64 -2.41 0.66
CA TYR A 145 -6.91 -3.21 -0.53
C TYR A 145 -6.46 -4.67 -0.38
N ARG A 146 -5.90 -5.03 0.79
CA ARG A 146 -5.36 -6.36 1.09
C ARG A 146 -6.07 -7.07 2.26
N GLY A 147 -7.32 -6.69 2.50
CA GLY A 147 -8.23 -7.36 3.45
C GLY A 147 -8.43 -6.64 4.78
N PHE A 148 -7.76 -5.53 5.04
CA PHE A 148 -8.03 -4.74 6.24
C PHE A 148 -9.16 -3.73 5.99
N ALA A 149 -10.14 -3.69 6.88
CA ALA A 149 -11.21 -2.70 6.86
C ALA A 149 -10.70 -1.29 7.16
N SER A 150 -9.64 -1.17 7.97
CA SER A 150 -8.92 0.09 8.15
C SER A 150 -7.43 -0.14 8.42
N HIS A 151 -6.64 0.89 8.15
CA HIS A 151 -5.23 0.98 8.51
C HIS A 151 -4.90 2.33 9.12
N TYR A 152 -4.11 2.35 10.19
CA TYR A 152 -3.45 3.57 10.66
C TYR A 152 -1.97 3.31 10.86
N GLY A 153 -1.10 4.07 10.21
CA GLY A 153 0.34 3.86 10.32
C GLY A 153 1.06 4.31 9.06
N PHE A 154 2.12 3.59 8.70
CA PHE A 154 3.01 3.95 7.59
C PHE A 154 3.27 2.75 6.68
N TRP A 155 3.63 3.02 5.42
CA TRP A 155 3.76 1.98 4.40
C TRP A 155 5.19 1.49 4.16
N ASN A 156 6.17 2.35 4.42
CA ASN A 156 7.59 2.09 4.19
C ASN A 156 8.23 1.16 5.24
N SER A 157 9.53 0.98 5.05
CA SER A 157 10.43 0.15 5.86
C SER A 157 10.68 0.71 7.26
N HIS A 158 10.70 2.03 7.41
CA HIS A 158 10.97 2.76 8.65
C HIS A 158 10.48 4.20 8.48
N GLN A 159 10.43 4.95 9.57
CA GLN A 159 10.20 6.39 9.57
C GLN A 159 10.76 7.01 10.85
N ASP A 160 11.03 8.31 10.82
CA ASP A 160 11.26 9.09 12.04
C ASP A 160 10.06 8.95 13.00
N TYR A 161 10.32 8.79 14.30
CA TYR A 161 9.27 8.52 15.28
C TYR A 161 8.37 9.72 15.58
N TYR A 162 8.78 10.94 15.24
CA TYR A 162 8.08 12.19 15.55
C TYR A 162 7.66 12.97 14.30
N THR A 163 8.54 13.10 13.30
CA THR A 163 8.21 13.77 12.04
C THR A 163 7.47 12.86 11.08
N HIS A 164 7.61 11.53 11.27
CA HIS A 164 7.05 10.48 10.39
C HIS A 164 7.53 10.60 8.93
N THR A 165 8.72 11.19 8.72
CA THR A 165 9.36 11.27 7.41
C THR A 165 10.25 10.05 7.17
N VAL A 166 10.41 9.71 5.89
CA VAL A 166 11.22 8.60 5.41
C VAL A 166 12.19 9.11 4.35
N GLN A 167 13.48 8.91 4.58
CA GLN A 167 14.52 9.12 3.58
C GLN A 167 14.74 7.85 2.77
N ALA A 168 14.68 7.95 1.45
CA ALA A 168 14.85 6.82 0.55
C ALA A 168 16.30 6.29 0.55
N SER A 169 16.43 4.96 0.55
CA SER A 169 17.71 4.28 0.76
C SER A 169 18.74 4.52 -0.35
N PHE A 170 18.28 4.71 -1.60
CA PHE A 170 19.14 4.80 -2.79
C PHE A 170 18.89 6.05 -3.64
N SER A 171 18.28 7.08 -3.05
CA SER A 171 17.94 8.33 -3.73
C SER A 171 17.79 9.47 -2.72
N PRO A 172 18.02 10.74 -3.10
CA PRO A 172 17.92 11.88 -2.17
C PRO A 172 16.45 12.29 -1.91
N PHE A 173 15.55 11.32 -1.85
CA PHE A 173 14.11 11.55 -1.72
C PHE A 173 13.74 11.45 -0.25
N GLU A 174 12.92 12.38 0.20
CA GLU A 174 12.39 12.38 1.55
C GLU A 174 10.93 12.80 1.53
N GLY A 175 10.10 12.15 2.35
CA GLY A 175 8.70 12.51 2.47
C GLY A 175 8.00 11.87 3.66
N MET A 176 6.89 12.48 4.06
CA MET A 176 5.97 12.04 5.12
C MET A 176 5.27 10.72 4.75
N ASP A 177 5.14 9.81 5.72
CA ASP A 177 4.49 8.50 5.55
C ASP A 177 3.56 8.10 6.71
N MET A 178 2.94 9.03 7.44
CA MET A 178 1.85 8.65 8.38
C MET A 178 0.47 8.90 7.76
N ARG A 179 -0.45 7.95 7.93
CA ARG A 179 -1.78 8.02 7.31
C ARG A 179 -2.86 7.23 8.06
N TRP A 180 -4.10 7.68 7.89
CA TRP A 180 -5.31 6.92 8.19
C TRP A 180 -5.93 6.46 6.86
N ASN A 181 -5.92 5.15 6.63
CA ASN A 181 -6.24 4.52 5.36
C ASN A 181 -5.36 5.10 4.23
N MET A 182 -5.97 5.87 3.32
CA MET A 182 -5.27 6.52 2.21
C MET A 182 -4.92 7.98 2.51
N THR A 183 -5.51 8.58 3.55
CA THR A 183 -5.37 10.00 3.87
C THR A 183 -4.16 10.25 4.77
N ILE A 184 -3.28 11.16 4.38
CA ILE A 184 -2.10 11.57 5.16
C ILE A 184 -2.54 12.26 6.47
N ASP A 185 -1.89 11.91 7.57
CA ASP A 185 -2.15 12.45 8.91
C ASP A 185 -1.07 13.47 9.30
N TRP A 186 -1.19 14.71 8.81
CA TRP A 186 -0.23 15.77 9.16
C TRP A 186 -0.31 16.20 10.62
N ASP A 187 -1.46 16.01 11.27
CA ASP A 187 -1.66 16.36 12.68
C ASP A 187 -0.86 15.42 13.62
N SER A 188 -0.37 14.29 13.09
CA SER A 188 0.48 13.37 13.84
C SER A 188 1.90 13.90 14.08
N VAL A 189 2.35 14.90 13.33
CA VAL A 189 3.72 15.44 13.45
C VAL A 189 3.96 15.97 14.86
N GLY A 190 5.12 15.65 15.43
CA GLY A 190 5.51 15.99 16.79
C GLY A 190 5.01 15.01 17.86
N HIS A 191 4.16 14.05 17.50
CA HIS A 191 3.71 13.01 18.41
C HIS A 191 4.48 11.71 18.21
N TYR A 192 4.88 11.06 19.30
CA TYR A 192 5.67 9.83 19.27
C TYR A 192 4.87 8.65 18.67
N THR A 193 5.43 8.01 17.63
CA THR A 193 4.79 6.94 16.85
C THR A 193 4.17 5.86 17.74
N THR A 194 4.92 5.27 18.69
CA THR A 194 4.39 4.17 19.52
C THR A 194 3.15 4.58 20.33
N ARG A 195 3.14 5.81 20.88
CA ARG A 195 1.99 6.33 21.64
C ARG A 195 0.80 6.56 20.71
N LEU A 196 1.00 7.19 19.55
CA LEU A 196 -0.05 7.39 18.53
C LEU A 196 -0.70 6.07 18.10
N LEU A 197 0.12 5.08 17.71
CA LEU A 197 -0.39 3.79 17.27
C LEU A 197 -1.21 3.10 18.37
N THR A 198 -0.73 3.18 19.62
CA THR A 198 -1.44 2.65 20.80
C THR A 198 -2.80 3.32 21.00
N GLU A 199 -2.86 4.66 20.92
CA GLU A 199 -4.09 5.42 21.08
C GLU A 199 -5.14 5.04 20.02
N LYS A 200 -4.72 4.92 18.76
CA LYS A 200 -5.63 4.48 17.69
C LYS A 200 -6.12 3.05 17.89
N ALA A 201 -5.27 2.15 18.36
CA ALA A 201 -5.64 0.76 18.64
C ALA A 201 -6.65 0.66 19.79
N ILE A 202 -6.44 1.40 20.88
CA ILE A 202 -7.40 1.49 22.00
C ILE A 202 -8.74 2.02 21.49
N LYS A 203 -8.74 3.07 20.67
CA LYS A 203 -9.96 3.65 20.09
C LYS A 203 -10.71 2.61 19.24
N LEU A 204 -10.01 1.91 18.35
CA LEU A 204 -10.63 0.84 17.54
C LEU A 204 -11.24 -0.26 18.42
N ILE A 205 -10.54 -0.73 19.46
CA ILE A 205 -11.07 -1.74 20.39
C ILE A 205 -12.32 -1.20 21.11
N ALA A 206 -12.28 0.06 21.56
CA ALA A 206 -13.39 0.71 22.25
C ALA A 206 -14.63 0.87 21.35
N GLU A 207 -14.44 1.12 20.06
CA GLU A 207 -15.51 1.31 19.07
C GLU A 207 -15.98 -0.01 18.43
N HIS A 208 -15.19 -1.09 18.54
CA HIS A 208 -15.48 -2.36 17.89
C HIS A 208 -16.84 -2.96 18.30
N ASN A 209 -17.57 -3.45 17.30
CA ASN A 209 -18.84 -4.13 17.49
C ASN A 209 -18.62 -5.61 17.87
N LYS A 210 -18.91 -5.95 19.12
CA LYS A 210 -18.73 -7.30 19.70
C LYS A 210 -19.50 -8.42 18.98
N LYS A 211 -20.47 -8.10 18.10
CA LYS A 211 -21.17 -9.09 17.28
C LYS A 211 -20.23 -9.76 16.26
N ASN A 212 -19.19 -9.06 15.82
CA ASN A 212 -18.19 -9.57 14.90
C ASN A 212 -16.88 -9.84 15.66
N PRO A 213 -16.15 -10.94 15.41
CA PRO A 213 -14.82 -11.13 15.98
C PRO A 213 -13.83 -10.11 15.39
N LEU A 214 -12.94 -9.59 16.23
CA LEU A 214 -11.89 -8.65 15.86
C LEU A 214 -10.63 -9.40 15.40
N PHE A 215 -10.01 -8.97 14.30
CA PHE A 215 -8.60 -9.23 14.02
C PHE A 215 -7.84 -7.90 14.02
N LEU A 216 -6.88 -7.74 14.92
CA LEU A 216 -6.00 -6.58 14.98
C LEU A 216 -4.57 -7.02 14.68
N TYR A 217 -4.07 -6.64 13.51
CA TYR A 217 -2.66 -6.74 13.15
C TYR A 217 -1.96 -5.47 13.62
N PHE A 218 -1.27 -5.53 14.76
CA PHE A 218 -0.64 -4.39 15.41
C PHE A 218 0.88 -4.46 15.26
N ALA A 219 1.39 -3.90 14.16
CA ALA A 219 2.80 -3.95 13.77
C ALA A 219 3.53 -2.65 14.13
N HIS A 220 4.20 -2.63 15.27
CA HIS A 220 4.93 -1.46 15.75
C HIS A 220 6.09 -1.07 14.82
N ALA A 221 6.47 0.21 14.88
CA ALA A 221 7.81 0.67 14.44
C ALA A 221 8.89 0.30 15.46
N ALA A 222 8.51 0.28 16.75
CA ALA A 222 9.43 -0.04 17.83
C ALA A 222 9.92 -1.50 17.72
N SER A 223 11.22 -1.75 17.81
CA SER A 223 12.33 -0.86 18.17
C SER A 223 13.31 -0.57 17.00
N HIS A 224 12.82 -0.56 15.75
CA HIS A 224 13.62 -0.24 14.57
C HIS A 224 14.20 1.17 14.64
N ALA A 225 15.35 1.39 13.99
CA ALA A 225 15.93 2.72 13.86
C ALA A 225 15.00 3.69 13.10
N GLY A 226 14.84 4.92 13.60
CA GLY A 226 13.93 5.91 13.02
C GLY A 226 14.44 6.55 11.73
N ASN A 227 15.65 7.13 11.77
CA ASN A 227 16.32 7.70 10.60
C ASN A 227 17.85 7.60 10.74
N TYR A 228 18.61 8.10 9.75
CA TYR A 228 20.08 7.98 9.75
C TYR A 228 20.79 8.94 10.72
N GLU A 229 20.22 10.11 11.00
CA GLU A 229 20.81 11.14 11.88
C GLU A 229 20.50 10.87 13.36
N HIS A 230 19.27 10.49 13.64
CA HIS A 230 18.70 10.19 14.95
C HIS A 230 18.06 8.79 14.94
N PRO A 231 18.87 7.71 14.90
CA PRO A 231 18.35 6.35 14.78
C PRO A 231 17.53 5.90 15.99
N LEU A 232 17.83 6.39 17.18
CA LEU A 232 17.12 6.03 18.41
C LEU A 232 16.31 7.21 18.92
N GLN A 233 15.01 7.01 19.09
CA GLN A 233 14.07 8.06 19.46
C GLN A 233 13.03 7.52 20.44
N ALA A 234 12.92 8.17 21.60
CA ALA A 234 11.92 7.88 22.62
C ALA A 234 11.53 9.17 23.36
N PRO A 235 10.38 9.20 24.06
CA PRO A 235 9.97 10.34 24.88
C PRO A 235 10.96 10.61 26.02
N GLU A 236 11.33 11.87 26.23
CA GLU A 236 12.37 12.26 27.20
C GLU A 236 12.02 11.87 28.65
N ASP A 237 10.74 11.94 29.01
CA ASP A 237 10.21 11.46 30.29
C ASP A 237 10.53 9.99 30.53
N THR A 238 10.40 9.16 29.48
CA THR A 238 10.71 7.74 29.54
C THR A 238 12.21 7.47 29.55
N VAL A 239 13.00 8.21 28.75
CA VAL A 239 14.47 8.07 28.74
C VAL A 239 15.06 8.29 30.14
N LYS A 240 14.56 9.29 30.88
CA LYS A 240 15.02 9.60 32.25
C LYS A 240 14.85 8.44 33.23
N MET A 241 13.87 7.55 33.01
CA MET A 241 13.67 6.34 33.83
C MET A 241 14.87 5.38 33.76
N PHE A 242 15.60 5.41 32.65
CA PHE A 242 16.73 4.53 32.38
C PHE A 242 18.09 5.19 32.64
N SER A 243 18.14 6.36 33.28
CA SER A 243 19.38 7.10 33.60
C SER A 243 20.42 6.33 34.43
N HIS A 244 20.04 5.19 35.02
CA HIS A 244 20.96 4.27 35.69
C HIS A 244 21.84 3.46 34.72
N LEU A 245 21.45 3.34 33.44
CA LEU A 245 22.28 2.74 32.40
C LEU A 245 23.37 3.75 31.98
N LYS A 246 24.62 3.29 31.85
CA LYS A 246 25.76 4.18 31.58
C LYS A 246 25.78 4.77 30.16
N ASP A 247 25.25 4.04 29.19
CA ASP A 247 25.30 4.40 27.78
C ASP A 247 23.99 5.10 27.36
N GLU A 248 24.08 6.33 26.86
CA GLU A 248 22.89 7.13 26.50
C GLU A 248 22.04 6.46 25.42
N LYS A 249 22.65 5.78 24.44
CA LYS A 249 21.89 5.07 23.40
C LYS A 249 21.13 3.89 23.98
N ALA A 250 21.73 3.16 24.93
CA ALA A 250 21.04 2.11 25.67
C ALA A 250 19.88 2.67 26.51
N GLN A 251 19.98 3.88 27.08
CA GLN A 251 18.85 4.54 27.76
C GLN A 251 17.69 4.80 26.80
N VAL A 252 17.98 5.36 25.62
CA VAL A 252 16.94 5.63 24.61
C VAL A 252 16.32 4.34 24.10
N TYR A 253 17.11 3.32 23.80
CA TYR A 253 16.59 2.02 23.35
C TYR A 253 15.74 1.34 24.43
N ALA A 254 16.19 1.32 25.69
CA ALA A 254 15.40 0.78 26.80
C ALA A 254 14.07 1.53 26.97
N ALA A 255 14.05 2.85 26.72
CA ALA A 255 12.83 3.64 26.68
C ALA A 255 11.90 3.27 25.50
N MET A 256 12.44 2.96 24.31
CA MET A 256 11.65 2.46 23.17
C MET A 256 10.99 1.11 23.51
N ILE A 257 11.74 0.20 24.15
CA ILE A 257 11.24 -1.10 24.63
C ILE A 257 10.17 -0.92 25.71
N TRP A 258 10.38 0.02 26.64
CA TRP A 258 9.37 0.34 27.65
C TRP A 258 8.07 0.85 27.02
N GLU A 259 8.11 1.77 26.06
CA GLU A 259 6.91 2.26 25.38
C GLU A 259 6.17 1.13 24.61
N LEU A 260 6.91 0.20 24.00
CA LEU A 260 6.34 -1.01 23.40
C LEU A 260 5.65 -1.90 24.43
N ASP A 261 6.28 -2.10 25.59
CA ASP A 261 5.70 -2.86 26.71
C ASP A 261 4.42 -2.20 27.26
N GLN A 262 4.45 -0.89 27.49
CA GLN A 262 3.29 -0.13 27.94
C GLN A 262 2.17 -0.18 26.90
N SER A 263 2.50 -0.16 25.61
CA SER A 263 1.52 -0.35 24.54
C SER A 263 0.81 -1.69 24.68
N ALA A 264 1.55 -2.79 24.83
CA ALA A 264 0.98 -4.13 25.01
C ALA A 264 0.05 -4.19 26.24
N GLY A 265 0.45 -3.58 27.36
CA GLY A 265 -0.37 -3.46 28.56
C GLY A 265 -1.70 -2.75 28.31
N LYS A 266 -1.64 -1.57 27.68
CA LYS A 266 -2.83 -0.77 27.37
C LYS A 266 -3.79 -1.47 26.42
N ILE A 267 -3.30 -2.26 25.45
CA ILE A 267 -4.15 -3.07 24.58
C ILE A 267 -4.91 -4.14 25.38
N VAL A 268 -4.22 -4.84 26.27
CA VAL A 268 -4.85 -5.86 27.15
C VAL A 268 -5.90 -5.20 28.06
N THR A 269 -5.58 -4.06 28.65
CA THR A 269 -6.51 -3.25 29.46
C THR A 269 -7.73 -2.82 28.65
N ALA A 270 -7.55 -2.33 27.41
CA ALA A 270 -8.65 -1.94 26.53
C ALA A 270 -9.59 -3.12 26.22
N LEU A 271 -9.04 -4.31 25.95
CA LEU A 271 -9.81 -5.53 25.73
C LEU A 271 -10.57 -5.97 26.98
N LYS A 272 -9.98 -5.83 28.17
CA LYS A 272 -10.66 -6.09 29.44
C LYS A 272 -11.81 -5.13 29.67
N ASN A 273 -11.57 -3.82 29.52
CA ASN A 273 -12.57 -2.77 29.72
C ASN A 273 -13.73 -2.91 28.74
N LYS A 274 -13.44 -3.28 27.49
CA LYS A 274 -14.46 -3.61 26.50
C LYS A 274 -15.11 -4.98 26.78
N GLY A 275 -14.62 -5.81 27.69
CA GLY A 275 -15.17 -7.14 27.98
C GLY A 275 -14.98 -8.14 26.84
N MET A 276 -13.89 -8.01 26.09
CA MET A 276 -13.51 -8.89 24.98
C MET A 276 -12.41 -9.89 25.37
N LEU A 277 -11.60 -9.57 26.40
CA LEU A 277 -10.40 -10.32 26.78
C LEU A 277 -10.64 -11.83 27.05
N ASN A 278 -11.79 -12.19 27.61
CA ASN A 278 -12.14 -13.58 27.95
C ASN A 278 -12.32 -14.49 26.71
N ASN A 279 -12.39 -13.93 25.51
CA ASN A 279 -12.43 -14.70 24.27
C ASN A 279 -11.45 -14.09 23.23
N THR A 280 -10.19 -13.89 23.65
CA THR A 280 -9.14 -13.33 22.80
C THR A 280 -7.91 -14.25 22.73
N ILE A 281 -7.25 -14.28 21.59
CA ILE A 281 -5.90 -14.81 21.40
C ILE A 281 -4.97 -13.62 21.19
N ILE A 282 -3.88 -13.55 21.96
CA ILE A 282 -2.85 -12.53 21.83
C ILE A 282 -1.54 -13.24 21.46
N ALA A 283 -0.97 -12.89 20.32
CA ALA A 283 0.38 -13.29 19.94
C ALA A 283 1.28 -12.05 19.97
N PHE A 284 2.49 -12.19 20.51
CA PHE A 284 3.55 -11.18 20.41
C PHE A 284 4.75 -11.84 19.74
N VAL A 285 5.29 -11.22 18.70
CA VAL A 285 6.33 -11.80 17.83
C VAL A 285 7.27 -10.68 17.34
N SER A 286 8.56 -10.95 17.21
CA SER A 286 9.48 -10.08 16.45
C SER A 286 9.56 -10.49 14.97
N ASP A 287 9.61 -9.54 14.05
CA ASP A 287 9.73 -9.83 12.62
C ASP A 287 11.14 -10.33 12.23
N ASN A 288 12.19 -9.94 12.94
CA ASN A 288 13.54 -10.48 12.79
C ASN A 288 14.36 -10.26 14.07
N GLY A 289 15.62 -10.70 14.08
CA GLY A 289 16.56 -10.37 15.14
C GLY A 289 16.88 -8.87 15.23
N GLY A 290 17.49 -8.45 16.35
CA GLY A 290 17.87 -7.05 16.56
C GLY A 290 19.02 -6.62 15.64
N ALA A 291 19.05 -5.32 15.28
CA ALA A 291 20.10 -4.71 14.46
C ALA A 291 21.15 -4.05 15.36
N THR A 292 22.13 -4.80 15.82
CA THR A 292 23.13 -4.35 16.81
C THR A 292 24.27 -3.55 16.19
N GLU A 293 24.71 -3.87 14.96
CA GLU A 293 25.72 -3.12 14.19
C GLU A 293 25.24 -2.77 12.77
N GLY A 294 26.04 -1.99 12.03
CA GLY A 294 25.78 -1.68 10.62
C GLY A 294 24.66 -0.67 10.37
N LEU A 295 23.98 -0.84 9.24
CA LEU A 295 22.90 0.05 8.78
C LEU A 295 21.67 -0.12 9.67
N HIS A 296 21.02 0.98 10.04
CA HIS A 296 19.85 0.99 10.94
C HIS A 296 20.11 0.34 12.32
N LYS A 297 21.36 0.41 12.82
CA LYS A 297 21.67 -0.13 14.14
C LYS A 297 20.82 0.53 15.23
N ASN A 298 20.17 -0.31 16.04
CA ASN A 298 19.29 0.08 17.11
C ASN A 298 19.82 -0.27 18.51
N THR A 299 21.05 -0.78 18.64
CA THR A 299 21.65 -1.16 19.96
C THR A 299 20.90 -2.25 20.72
N GLY A 300 20.01 -3.00 20.05
CA GLY A 300 19.40 -4.22 20.59
C GLY A 300 20.42 -5.29 20.94
N SER A 301 19.95 -6.43 21.47
CA SER A 301 20.82 -7.55 21.86
C SER A 301 20.25 -8.88 21.41
N ASN A 302 21.02 -9.61 20.60
CA ASN A 302 20.72 -11.00 20.24
C ASN A 302 21.43 -12.01 21.14
N PHE A 303 22.07 -11.54 22.22
CA PHE A 303 22.81 -12.41 23.12
C PHE A 303 21.91 -13.58 23.62
N PRO A 304 22.42 -14.82 23.67
CA PRO A 304 23.78 -15.22 23.36
C PRO A 304 23.94 -15.81 21.95
N LEU A 305 22.98 -15.53 21.06
CA LEU A 305 22.94 -16.08 19.71
C LEU A 305 24.00 -15.44 18.81
N LYS A 306 24.44 -16.19 17.79
CA LYS A 306 25.35 -15.68 16.77
C LYS A 306 24.57 -14.86 15.75
N GLY A 307 25.20 -13.82 15.23
CA GLY A 307 24.70 -12.92 14.19
C GLY A 307 23.59 -12.00 14.64
N GLU A 308 23.02 -11.32 13.67
CA GLU A 308 22.00 -10.29 13.86
C GLU A 308 21.07 -10.17 12.66
N LYS A 309 20.19 -9.16 12.64
CA LYS A 309 19.35 -8.80 11.50
C LYS A 309 20.11 -8.96 10.17
N ALA A 310 19.41 -9.45 9.16
CA ALA A 310 19.90 -9.76 7.81
C ALA A 310 20.81 -10.99 7.69
N THR A 311 21.22 -11.64 8.78
CA THR A 311 22.10 -12.83 8.73
C THR A 311 21.35 -14.15 8.89
N PRO A 312 21.85 -15.27 8.32
CA PRO A 312 21.24 -16.61 8.49
C PRO A 312 21.52 -17.26 9.86
N TRP A 313 22.22 -16.58 10.77
CA TRP A 313 22.54 -17.10 12.10
C TRP A 313 21.36 -16.98 13.05
N GLU A 314 21.36 -17.71 14.18
CA GLU A 314 20.21 -17.76 15.10
C GLU A 314 19.81 -16.36 15.59
N GLY A 315 20.77 -15.46 15.79
CA GLY A 315 20.52 -14.09 16.23
C GLY A 315 19.83 -13.20 15.19
N GLY A 316 19.77 -13.61 13.91
CA GLY A 316 19.02 -12.90 12.88
C GLY A 316 17.58 -13.38 12.67
N ILE A 317 17.27 -14.62 13.09
CA ILE A 317 16.03 -15.32 12.69
C ILE A 317 15.30 -16.02 13.82
N ARG A 318 15.97 -16.39 14.92
CA ARG A 318 15.31 -16.94 16.10
C ARG A 318 14.78 -15.76 16.91
N THR A 319 13.46 -15.60 16.92
CA THR A 319 12.81 -14.37 17.36
C THR A 319 12.01 -14.55 18.63
N SER A 320 11.98 -13.51 19.47
CA SER A 320 11.16 -13.49 20.68
C SER A 320 9.68 -13.60 20.33
N ALA A 321 9.03 -14.65 20.85
CA ALA A 321 7.62 -14.91 20.57
C ALA A 321 6.89 -15.57 21.74
N LEU A 322 5.62 -15.24 21.91
CA LEU A 322 4.72 -15.82 22.90
C LEU A 322 3.28 -15.87 22.38
N LEU A 323 2.48 -16.72 22.99
CA LEU A 323 1.03 -16.75 22.80
C LEU A 323 0.31 -16.82 24.14
N TRP A 324 -0.71 -15.97 24.29
CA TRP A 324 -1.61 -15.97 25.43
C TRP A 324 -3.06 -16.11 24.98
N SER A 325 -3.84 -16.95 25.67
CA SER A 325 -5.29 -17.03 25.50
C SER A 325 -5.93 -17.73 26.71
N PRO A 326 -7.16 -17.35 27.14
CA PRO A 326 -7.90 -18.12 28.12
C PRO A 326 -8.26 -19.53 27.62
N LYS A 327 -8.25 -19.77 26.30
CA LYS A 327 -8.55 -21.07 25.67
C LYS A 327 -7.44 -22.13 25.82
N LEU A 328 -6.28 -21.77 26.34
CA LEU A 328 -5.18 -22.72 26.55
C LEU A 328 -5.48 -23.60 27.76
N ASN A 329 -5.46 -24.93 27.59
CA ASN A 329 -5.60 -25.87 28.70
C ASN A 329 -4.28 -26.04 29.47
N LYS A 330 -3.14 -25.84 28.79
CA LYS A 330 -1.78 -25.93 29.36
C LYS A 330 -1.07 -24.57 29.25
N LYS A 331 -1.17 -23.77 30.31
CA LYS A 331 -0.51 -22.45 30.47
C LYS A 331 0.80 -22.59 31.23
N HIS A 332 1.55 -21.49 31.36
CA HIS A 332 2.76 -21.38 32.18
C HIS A 332 3.86 -22.36 31.72
N ARG A 333 4.25 -22.27 30.44
CA ARG A 333 5.22 -23.20 29.86
C ARG A 333 6.10 -22.58 28.77
N VAL A 334 7.24 -23.21 28.58
CA VAL A 334 8.24 -22.88 27.54
C VAL A 334 8.23 -24.01 26.51
N LEU A 335 7.99 -23.67 25.24
CA LEU A 335 8.00 -24.61 24.13
C LEU A 335 9.30 -24.49 23.34
N ASN A 336 9.98 -25.61 23.13
CA ASN A 336 11.24 -25.68 22.37
C ASN A 336 11.05 -26.28 20.97
N ASN A 337 9.79 -26.48 20.56
CA ASN A 337 9.41 -27.04 19.27
C ASN A 337 9.60 -26.02 18.15
N LEU A 338 9.83 -26.53 16.94
CA LEU A 338 9.97 -25.68 15.77
C LEU A 338 8.64 -25.01 15.42
N MET A 339 8.68 -23.69 15.35
CA MET A 339 7.63 -22.87 14.76
C MET A 339 8.24 -21.85 13.82
N HIS A 340 7.63 -21.67 12.65
CA HIS A 340 8.01 -20.63 11.72
C HIS A 340 6.95 -19.52 11.68
N ILE A 341 7.32 -18.30 11.31
CA ILE A 341 6.36 -17.17 11.20
C ILE A 341 5.24 -17.46 10.18
N SER A 342 5.48 -18.33 9.18
CA SER A 342 4.44 -18.79 8.26
C SER A 342 3.38 -19.70 8.91
N ASP A 343 3.65 -20.29 10.07
CA ASP A 343 2.70 -21.14 10.80
C ASP A 343 1.55 -20.34 11.40
N TRP A 344 1.71 -19.02 11.59
CA TRP A 344 0.68 -18.18 12.19
C TRP A 344 -0.60 -18.13 11.37
N LEU A 345 -0.52 -18.09 10.03
CA LEU A 345 -1.72 -18.06 9.19
C LEU A 345 -2.60 -19.30 9.41
N PRO A 346 -2.14 -20.55 9.17
CA PRO A 346 -2.98 -21.73 9.38
C PRO A 346 -3.36 -21.95 10.85
N THR A 347 -2.50 -21.56 11.79
CA THR A 347 -2.78 -21.67 13.23
C THR A 347 -3.93 -20.77 13.67
N LEU A 348 -3.86 -19.48 13.31
CA LEU A 348 -4.88 -18.50 13.66
C LEU A 348 -6.19 -18.77 12.91
N TYR A 349 -6.11 -19.18 11.64
CA TYR A 349 -7.28 -19.58 10.87
C TYR A 349 -8.00 -20.79 11.49
N THR A 350 -7.25 -21.81 11.93
CA THR A 350 -7.83 -22.96 12.65
C THR A 350 -8.46 -22.54 13.97
N SER A 351 -7.81 -21.67 14.74
CA SER A 351 -8.34 -21.17 16.02
C SER A 351 -9.65 -20.38 15.86
N ALA A 352 -9.86 -19.80 14.67
CA ALA A 352 -11.08 -19.12 14.25
C ALA A 352 -12.18 -20.07 13.73
N GLY A 353 -11.90 -21.38 13.67
CA GLY A 353 -12.80 -22.41 13.15
C GLY A 353 -12.83 -22.52 11.63
N GLY A 354 -11.77 -22.05 10.94
CA GLY A 354 -11.61 -22.23 9.49
C GLY A 354 -11.11 -23.63 9.11
N ASN A 355 -11.38 -24.05 7.87
CA ASN A 355 -10.88 -25.31 7.32
C ASN A 355 -9.55 -25.08 6.59
N LEU A 356 -8.49 -25.81 6.94
CA LEU A 356 -7.17 -25.64 6.32
C LEU A 356 -7.18 -25.79 4.79
N GLU A 357 -8.13 -26.54 4.23
CA GLU A 357 -8.32 -26.66 2.78
C GLU A 357 -8.61 -25.31 2.08
N ASP A 358 -9.21 -24.34 2.80
CA ASP A 358 -9.52 -23.00 2.28
C ASP A 358 -8.28 -22.13 2.06
N LEU A 359 -7.13 -22.55 2.58
CA LEU A 359 -5.86 -21.81 2.51
C LEU A 359 -5.07 -22.10 1.22
N GLY A 360 -5.45 -23.13 0.47
CA GLY A 360 -4.74 -23.55 -0.73
C GLY A 360 -3.32 -24.03 -0.42
N ASN A 361 -2.38 -23.74 -1.33
CA ASN A 361 -0.99 -24.15 -1.16
C ASN A 361 -0.23 -23.14 -0.28
N ILE A 362 0.12 -23.55 0.95
CA ILE A 362 0.91 -22.77 1.91
C ILE A 362 2.03 -23.63 2.49
N ASP A 363 3.07 -22.98 3.01
CA ASP A 363 4.22 -23.64 3.67
C ASP A 363 4.06 -23.75 5.20
N GLY A 364 3.18 -22.93 5.77
CA GLY A 364 2.84 -22.93 7.18
C GLY A 364 2.10 -24.20 7.61
N ILE A 365 2.30 -24.60 8.86
CA ILE A 365 1.65 -25.75 9.50
C ILE A 365 0.83 -25.25 10.69
N ASN A 366 -0.35 -25.83 10.89
CA ASN A 366 -1.21 -25.52 12.02
C ASN A 366 -0.61 -26.03 13.35
N GLN A 367 -0.37 -25.10 14.29
CA GLN A 367 0.17 -25.35 15.62
C GLN A 367 -0.90 -25.26 16.74
N TRP A 368 -2.16 -24.95 16.41
CA TRP A 368 -3.17 -24.56 17.41
C TRP A 368 -3.46 -25.66 18.44
N TYR A 369 -3.64 -26.90 17.98
CA TYR A 369 -3.90 -28.04 18.86
C TYR A 369 -2.73 -28.31 19.81
N TYR A 370 -1.51 -28.08 19.34
CA TYR A 370 -0.31 -28.19 20.15
C TYR A 370 -0.28 -27.15 21.27
N PHE A 371 -0.62 -25.90 20.96
CA PHE A 371 -0.73 -24.83 21.97
C PHE A 371 -1.79 -25.12 23.03
N VAL A 372 -2.95 -25.62 22.63
CA VAL A 372 -4.05 -25.86 23.56
C VAL A 372 -3.76 -27.06 24.46
N ASN A 373 -3.30 -28.18 23.89
CA ASN A 373 -3.32 -29.50 24.56
C ASN A 373 -1.95 -30.15 24.78
N ASP A 374 -0.85 -29.58 24.29
CA ASP A 374 0.49 -30.19 24.37
C ASP A 374 0.57 -31.56 23.65
N THR A 375 0.06 -31.61 22.42
CA THR A 375 0.07 -32.81 21.55
C THR A 375 1.47 -33.10 20.98
N ALA A 376 1.60 -34.05 20.05
CA ALA A 376 2.86 -34.27 19.33
C ALA A 376 3.29 -33.03 18.51
N GLU A 377 4.60 -32.87 18.34
CA GLU A 377 5.19 -31.76 17.57
C GLU A 377 4.78 -31.86 16.09
N PRO A 378 4.17 -30.83 15.50
CA PRO A 378 3.65 -30.93 14.13
C PRO A 378 4.70 -30.61 13.06
N ARG A 379 5.86 -30.07 13.43
CA ARG A 379 6.90 -29.60 12.50
C ARG A 379 8.28 -30.08 12.94
N ASN A 380 9.04 -30.61 11.99
CA ASN A 380 10.44 -31.02 12.17
C ASN A 380 11.41 -30.33 11.19
N GLU A 381 10.92 -29.48 10.29
CA GLU A 381 11.76 -28.77 9.34
C GLU A 381 11.30 -27.32 9.11
N ILE A 382 12.25 -26.42 8.88
CA ILE A 382 12.03 -25.03 8.48
C ILE A 382 13.07 -24.69 7.42
N LEU A 383 12.63 -24.37 6.20
CA LEU A 383 13.46 -23.59 5.30
C LEU A 383 13.55 -22.18 5.87
N GLN A 384 14.76 -21.69 6.11
CA GLN A 384 14.94 -20.30 6.54
C GLN A 384 14.91 -19.43 5.29
N ASN A 385 15.92 -19.52 4.44
CA ASN A 385 15.86 -18.85 3.14
C ASN A 385 16.82 -19.47 2.11
N ILE A 386 16.59 -19.16 0.83
CA ILE A 386 17.52 -19.38 -0.27
C ILE A 386 17.63 -18.06 -1.03
N ASP A 387 18.79 -17.41 -0.94
CA ASP A 387 19.09 -16.18 -1.67
C ASP A 387 20.32 -16.41 -2.54
N ASP A 388 20.10 -16.73 -3.81
CA ASP A 388 21.16 -16.97 -4.79
C ASP A 388 21.91 -15.69 -5.20
N ILE A 389 21.34 -14.51 -4.93
CA ILE A 389 21.98 -13.23 -5.25
C ILE A 389 23.06 -12.92 -4.21
N HIS A 390 22.74 -13.08 -2.91
CA HIS A 390 23.75 -13.00 -1.85
C HIS A 390 24.60 -14.28 -1.74
N GLY A 391 24.11 -15.40 -2.28
CA GLY A 391 24.82 -16.68 -2.29
C GLY A 391 24.74 -17.43 -0.96
N TYR A 392 23.59 -17.36 -0.25
CA TYR A 392 23.38 -18.11 0.99
C TYR A 392 22.11 -18.96 0.99
N SER A 393 22.14 -20.02 1.80
CA SER A 393 20.98 -20.85 2.12
C SER A 393 21.09 -21.39 3.54
N ALA A 394 19.96 -21.47 4.24
CA ALA A 394 19.93 -21.98 5.61
C ALA A 394 18.63 -22.74 5.91
N MET A 395 18.74 -23.75 6.77
CA MET A 395 17.63 -24.66 7.08
C MET A 395 17.75 -25.24 8.48
N ARG A 396 16.60 -25.40 9.16
CA ARG A 396 16.45 -26.26 10.34
C ARG A 396 15.86 -27.60 9.96
N PHE A 397 16.46 -28.67 10.47
CA PHE A 397 15.97 -30.02 10.30
C PHE A 397 16.23 -30.82 11.58
N ASN A 398 15.14 -31.18 12.28
CA ASN A 398 15.16 -31.70 13.64
C ASN A 398 15.98 -30.79 14.58
N GLU A 399 16.89 -31.35 15.37
CA GLU A 399 17.83 -30.62 16.21
C GLU A 399 18.94 -29.87 15.43
N TYR A 400 19.08 -30.11 14.13
CA TYR A 400 20.19 -29.56 13.35
C TYR A 400 19.86 -28.23 12.67
N LYS A 401 20.88 -27.39 12.53
CA LYS A 401 20.88 -26.23 11.65
C LYS A 401 22.02 -26.30 10.66
N TYR A 402 21.69 -26.05 9.39
CA TYR A 402 22.61 -25.96 8.29
C TYR A 402 22.68 -24.52 7.78
N VAL A 403 23.90 -24.01 7.56
CA VAL A 403 24.16 -22.69 6.98
C VAL A 403 25.22 -22.82 5.90
N ASN A 404 24.94 -22.35 4.69
CA ASN A 404 25.90 -22.28 3.59
C ASN A 404 25.88 -20.86 3.02
N GLY A 405 27.03 -20.19 2.98
CA GLY A 405 27.13 -18.76 2.67
C GLY A 405 26.76 -17.85 3.84
N THR A 406 26.77 -16.55 3.58
CA THR A 406 26.36 -15.49 4.51
C THR A 406 26.06 -14.20 3.74
N THR A 407 25.58 -13.16 4.43
CA THR A 407 25.39 -11.81 3.93
C THR A 407 26.56 -10.89 4.34
N PHE A 408 26.71 -9.74 3.69
CA PHE A 408 27.72 -8.71 4.04
C PHE A 408 29.15 -9.25 4.20
N PHE A 409 29.54 -10.25 3.41
CA PHE A 409 30.85 -10.92 3.47
C PHE A 409 31.24 -11.48 4.86
N GLY A 410 30.25 -11.70 5.72
CA GLY A 410 30.40 -12.20 7.09
C GLY A 410 30.78 -11.13 8.11
N PHE A 411 30.68 -9.84 7.76
CA PHE A 411 30.88 -8.73 8.71
C PHE A 411 29.94 -8.85 9.93
N LEU A 412 28.74 -9.40 9.71
CA LEU A 412 27.72 -9.58 10.73
C LEU A 412 27.72 -10.98 11.38
N ASP A 413 28.72 -11.83 11.10
CA ASP A 413 28.79 -13.22 11.60
C ASP A 413 29.43 -13.31 13.00
N TYR A 414 29.17 -12.34 13.89
CA TYR A 414 29.73 -12.26 15.23
C TYR A 414 28.69 -12.56 16.31
N TRP A 415 29.11 -12.79 17.55
CA TRP A 415 28.20 -12.85 18.69
C TRP A 415 27.93 -11.43 19.19
N GLY A 416 26.83 -10.86 18.72
CA GLY A 416 26.44 -9.48 19.01
C GLY A 416 25.60 -9.31 20.26
N GLY A 417 25.71 -8.13 20.88
CA GLY A 417 25.07 -7.81 22.15
C GLY A 417 25.97 -8.08 23.37
N LYS A 418 25.55 -7.58 24.53
CA LYS A 418 26.22 -7.77 25.82
C LYS A 418 25.34 -8.63 26.72
N GLU A 419 25.97 -9.46 27.54
CA GLU A 419 25.34 -9.98 28.75
C GLU A 419 25.09 -8.79 29.69
N ASP A 420 23.88 -8.68 30.20
CA ASP A 420 23.48 -7.60 31.11
C ASP A 420 24.41 -7.52 32.33
N SER A 421 24.53 -6.32 32.90
CA SER A 421 25.31 -6.14 34.12
C SER A 421 24.77 -6.99 35.28
N ASN A 422 25.65 -7.75 35.95
CA ASN A 422 25.33 -8.54 37.14
C ASN A 422 24.78 -7.72 38.33
N ASN A 423 24.78 -6.39 38.23
CA ASN A 423 24.36 -5.49 39.31
C ASN A 423 22.84 -5.24 39.35
N LEU A 424 22.08 -5.64 38.32
CA LEU A 424 20.63 -5.45 38.26
C LEU A 424 19.90 -6.77 38.50
N GLN A 425 19.02 -6.79 39.49
CA GLN A 425 18.15 -7.93 39.77
C GLN A 425 16.87 -7.87 38.94
N TYR A 426 16.39 -9.03 38.48
CA TYR A 426 15.15 -9.12 37.73
C TYR A 426 13.95 -8.77 38.61
N ASN A 427 13.18 -7.75 38.21
CA ASN A 427 12.11 -7.19 39.04
C ASN A 427 10.77 -7.92 38.85
N THR A 428 10.60 -9.02 39.57
CA THR A 428 9.36 -9.83 39.58
C THR A 428 8.14 -9.04 40.08
N SER A 429 8.34 -8.09 41.01
CA SER A 429 7.28 -7.23 41.54
C SER A 429 6.65 -6.34 40.48
N ALA A 430 7.44 -5.83 39.52
CA ALA A 430 6.94 -5.02 38.41
C ALA A 430 5.96 -5.80 37.52
N ILE A 431 6.22 -7.10 37.30
CA ILE A 431 5.35 -7.98 36.51
C ILE A 431 4.03 -8.19 37.25
N LEU A 432 4.09 -8.53 38.55
CA LEU A 432 2.90 -8.74 39.37
C LEU A 432 2.01 -7.48 39.48
N LYS A 433 2.61 -6.29 39.35
CA LYS A 433 1.92 -4.99 39.36
C LYS A 433 1.56 -4.48 37.96
N SER A 434 1.96 -5.16 36.88
CA SER A 434 1.73 -4.72 35.49
C SER A 434 0.23 -4.61 35.14
N GLU A 435 -0.10 -3.79 34.15
CA GLU A 435 -1.48 -3.65 33.66
C GLU A 435 -2.04 -4.97 33.13
N VAL A 436 -1.20 -5.77 32.46
CA VAL A 436 -1.56 -7.12 32.01
C VAL A 436 -1.95 -7.97 33.20
N MET A 437 -1.10 -8.09 34.24
CA MET A 437 -1.44 -8.95 35.39
C MET A 437 -2.69 -8.49 36.13
N GLN A 438 -2.90 -7.17 36.26
CA GLN A 438 -4.13 -6.64 36.80
C GLN A 438 -5.36 -6.95 35.93
N SER A 439 -5.15 -7.19 34.63
CA SER A 439 -6.20 -7.50 33.68
C SER A 439 -6.53 -9.00 33.58
N LEU A 440 -5.56 -9.88 33.84
CA LEU A 440 -5.75 -11.32 33.80
C LEU A 440 -6.46 -11.84 35.06
N THR A 441 -7.16 -12.97 34.93
CA THR A 441 -7.86 -13.62 36.06
C THR A 441 -6.99 -14.58 36.86
N ASN A 442 -5.85 -14.99 36.32
CA ASN A 442 -4.95 -15.97 36.94
C ASN A 442 -3.77 -15.26 37.61
N SER A 443 -3.41 -15.68 38.82
CA SER A 443 -2.25 -15.13 39.54
C SER A 443 -0.97 -15.90 39.22
N LEU A 444 0.10 -15.18 38.89
CA LEU A 444 1.46 -15.72 38.87
C LEU A 444 2.08 -15.64 40.28
N SER A 445 2.96 -16.59 40.63
CA SER A 445 3.84 -16.46 41.79
C SER A 445 5.25 -16.06 41.35
N GLU A 446 6.00 -15.43 42.25
CA GLU A 446 7.41 -15.08 42.01
C GLU A 446 8.26 -16.32 41.68
N GLU A 447 8.05 -17.42 42.39
CA GLU A 447 8.74 -18.70 42.14
C GLU A 447 8.48 -19.22 40.71
N LEU A 448 7.22 -19.16 40.25
CA LEU A 448 6.86 -19.62 38.91
C LEU A 448 7.47 -18.73 37.84
N ILE A 449 7.48 -17.41 38.04
CA ILE A 449 8.12 -16.44 37.14
C ILE A 449 9.60 -16.79 36.98
N ILE A 450 10.33 -16.96 38.09
CA ILE A 450 11.76 -17.29 38.07
C ILE A 450 12.00 -18.64 37.38
N LYS A 451 11.18 -19.65 37.68
CA LYS A 451 11.27 -20.98 37.04
C LYS A 451 11.11 -20.90 35.52
N LEU A 452 10.09 -20.19 35.02
CA LEU A 452 9.83 -20.06 33.60
C LEU A 452 10.92 -19.26 32.89
N ARG A 453 11.37 -18.16 33.50
CA ARG A 453 12.49 -17.35 32.98
C ARG A 453 13.75 -18.17 32.81
N ASN A 454 14.11 -18.96 33.83
CA ASN A 454 15.29 -19.82 33.77
C ASN A 454 15.16 -20.92 32.71
N ALA A 455 13.95 -21.42 32.46
CA ALA A 455 13.70 -22.40 31.41
C ALA A 455 13.73 -21.79 29.99
N ALA A 456 13.40 -20.50 29.85
CA ALA A 456 13.44 -19.78 28.57
C ALA A 456 14.84 -19.23 28.24
N LYS A 457 15.66 -18.88 29.24
CA LYS A 457 17.03 -18.38 29.04
C LYS A 457 17.91 -19.45 28.36
N LEU A 458 18.60 -19.05 27.29
CA LEU A 458 19.55 -19.92 26.60
C LEU A 458 20.92 -19.91 27.30
N SER A 459 21.59 -21.06 27.28
CA SER A 459 22.95 -21.24 27.80
C SER A 459 23.87 -21.76 26.71
N CYS A 460 25.01 -21.10 26.49
CA CYS A 460 26.03 -21.58 25.56
C CYS A 460 27.06 -22.41 26.31
N HIS A 461 27.14 -23.71 26.01
CA HIS A 461 28.21 -24.54 26.55
C HIS A 461 29.56 -24.17 25.89
N LYS A 462 30.53 -23.77 26.72
CA LYS A 462 31.89 -23.55 26.23
C LYS A 462 32.61 -24.89 26.04
N SER A 463 32.47 -25.52 24.88
CA SER A 463 33.29 -26.71 24.54
C SER A 463 34.78 -26.35 24.53
N LYS A 464 35.63 -27.27 25.04
CA LYS A 464 37.10 -27.15 25.09
C LYS A 464 37.78 -27.37 23.73
N GLN A 465 37.12 -28.08 22.81
CA GLN A 465 37.55 -28.25 21.41
C GLN A 465 36.40 -27.78 20.51
N ARG A 466 36.67 -26.77 19.66
CA ARG A 466 35.68 -26.19 18.76
C ARG A 466 36.21 -26.20 17.34
N GLU A 467 35.45 -26.78 16.42
CA GLU A 467 35.66 -26.58 14.99
C GLU A 467 34.96 -25.28 14.59
N ILE A 468 35.73 -24.28 14.16
CA ILE A 468 35.19 -22.97 13.78
C ILE A 468 34.57 -23.09 12.38
N CYS A 469 33.33 -22.60 12.25
CA CYS A 469 32.63 -22.50 10.98
C CYS A 469 33.08 -21.26 10.18
N ASP A 470 33.45 -21.44 8.91
CA ASP A 470 33.59 -20.39 7.90
C ASP A 470 32.62 -20.69 6.74
N SER A 471 31.39 -20.21 6.86
CA SER A 471 30.29 -20.52 5.93
C SER A 471 30.51 -20.04 4.50
N LYS A 472 31.53 -19.18 4.28
CA LYS A 472 31.93 -18.69 2.95
C LYS A 472 32.77 -19.70 2.17
N LYS A 473 33.43 -20.64 2.85
CA LYS A 473 34.29 -21.65 2.22
C LYS A 473 33.60 -22.99 2.09
N SER A 474 32.83 -23.37 3.11
CA SER A 474 32.08 -24.61 3.13
C SER A 474 30.83 -24.43 3.97
N PRO A 475 29.78 -25.25 3.77
CA PRO A 475 28.65 -25.25 4.68
C PRO A 475 29.05 -25.52 6.14
N CYS A 476 28.15 -25.20 7.05
CA CYS A 476 28.27 -25.46 8.47
C CYS A 476 27.05 -26.20 8.97
N LEU A 477 27.25 -27.05 9.98
CA LEU A 477 26.19 -27.79 10.65
C LEU A 477 26.34 -27.64 12.16
N PHE A 478 25.24 -27.35 12.86
CA PHE A 478 25.19 -27.22 14.31
C PHE A 478 24.06 -28.07 14.88
N ASN A 479 24.24 -28.61 16.08
CA ASN A 479 23.15 -29.20 16.87
C ASN A 479 22.60 -28.10 17.79
N ILE A 480 21.49 -27.46 17.41
CA ILE A 480 20.96 -26.28 18.11
C ILE A 480 20.39 -26.62 19.49
N LYS A 481 20.02 -27.88 19.71
CA LYS A 481 19.56 -28.32 21.03
C LYS A 481 20.68 -28.27 22.07
N GLU A 482 21.92 -28.57 21.66
CA GLU A 482 23.11 -28.62 22.53
C GLU A 482 23.97 -27.35 22.42
N ASP A 483 23.99 -26.74 21.24
CA ASP A 483 24.78 -25.55 20.88
C ASP A 483 23.86 -24.50 20.21
N PRO A 484 22.96 -23.86 20.98
CA PRO A 484 22.07 -22.84 20.44
C PRO A 484 22.80 -21.57 19.96
N CYS A 485 24.10 -21.47 20.26
CA CYS A 485 24.92 -20.31 19.98
C CYS A 485 25.83 -20.53 18.76
N GLU A 486 25.72 -21.66 18.08
CA GLU A 486 26.43 -21.96 16.82
C GLU A 486 27.96 -21.85 16.96
N THR A 487 28.48 -22.32 18.09
CA THR A 487 29.90 -22.20 18.46
C THR A 487 30.77 -23.37 18.00
N ASN A 488 30.17 -24.51 17.63
CA ASN A 488 30.89 -25.72 17.25
C ASN A 488 30.31 -26.34 15.96
N ASN A 489 31.06 -26.24 14.88
CA ASN A 489 30.70 -26.88 13.61
C ASN A 489 30.86 -28.40 13.73
N ILE A 490 29.80 -29.16 13.46
CA ILE A 490 29.80 -30.63 13.55
C ILE A 490 29.65 -31.31 12.18
N LEU A 491 29.82 -30.56 11.08
CA LEU A 491 29.62 -31.03 9.72
C LEU A 491 30.41 -32.30 9.40
N THR A 492 31.70 -32.32 9.75
CA THR A 492 32.64 -33.40 9.39
C THR A 492 32.17 -34.78 9.86
N ASN A 493 31.56 -34.84 11.04
CA ASN A 493 31.07 -36.07 11.67
C ASN A 493 29.63 -36.44 11.27
N ASN A 494 28.92 -35.55 10.56
CA ASN A 494 27.48 -35.66 10.31
C ASN A 494 27.10 -35.59 8.81
N LYS A 495 28.00 -36.05 7.93
CA LYS A 495 27.83 -35.99 6.46
C LYS A 495 26.52 -36.59 5.92
N LYS A 496 25.93 -37.57 6.63
CA LYS A 496 24.63 -38.16 6.23
C LYS A 496 23.49 -37.14 6.35
N ILE A 497 23.44 -36.42 7.48
CA ILE A 497 22.46 -35.36 7.75
C ILE A 497 22.65 -34.21 6.76
N VAL A 498 23.90 -33.81 6.51
CA VAL A 498 24.24 -32.76 5.54
C VAL A 498 23.66 -33.07 4.15
N ARG A 499 23.90 -34.28 3.64
CA ARG A 499 23.35 -34.72 2.34
C ARG A 499 21.83 -34.74 2.32
N GLU A 500 21.19 -35.05 3.44
CA GLU A 500 19.73 -35.03 3.54
C GLU A 500 19.18 -33.61 3.46
N ILE A 501 19.78 -32.68 4.19
CA ILE A 501 19.44 -31.25 4.13
C ILE A 501 19.69 -30.69 2.73
N GLU A 502 20.84 -30.99 2.11
CA GLU A 502 21.14 -30.55 0.74
C GLU A 502 20.12 -31.07 -0.28
N ARG A 503 19.64 -32.31 -0.15
CA ARG A 503 18.56 -32.83 -1.01
C ARG A 503 17.25 -32.07 -0.80
N LYS A 504 16.91 -31.70 0.43
CA LYS A 504 15.73 -30.89 0.74
C LYS A 504 15.85 -29.47 0.16
N LEU A 505 17.02 -28.84 0.30
CA LEU A 505 17.31 -27.55 -0.34
C LEU A 505 17.17 -27.62 -1.86
N VAL A 506 17.63 -28.70 -2.50
CA VAL A 506 17.41 -28.92 -3.95
C VAL A 506 15.92 -29.05 -4.28
N ALA A 507 15.12 -29.70 -3.42
CA ALA A 507 13.67 -29.78 -3.61
C ALA A 507 13.00 -28.40 -3.53
N PHE A 508 13.35 -27.57 -2.54
CA PHE A 508 12.85 -26.20 -2.43
C PHE A 508 13.27 -25.31 -3.62
N ARG A 509 14.50 -25.47 -4.12
CA ARG A 509 14.96 -24.74 -5.32
C ARG A 509 14.12 -25.03 -6.56
N ARG A 510 13.47 -26.20 -6.65
CA ARG A 510 12.60 -26.56 -7.78
C ARG A 510 11.25 -25.84 -7.75
N THR A 511 10.80 -25.37 -6.59
CA THR A 511 9.53 -24.64 -6.42
C THR A 511 9.73 -23.14 -6.27
N MET A 512 10.98 -22.69 -6.07
CA MET A 512 11.35 -21.28 -5.94
C MET A 512 11.03 -20.47 -7.20
N ILE A 513 10.44 -19.29 -7.01
CA ILE A 513 10.28 -18.27 -8.06
C ILE A 513 11.40 -17.24 -7.98
N PRO A 514 11.76 -16.55 -9.08
CA PRO A 514 12.80 -15.51 -9.04
C PRO A 514 12.47 -14.35 -8.09
N PRO A 515 13.48 -13.70 -7.46
CA PRO A 515 13.25 -12.50 -6.67
C PRO A 515 12.60 -11.38 -7.49
N ARG A 516 11.63 -10.67 -6.89
CA ARG A 516 10.82 -9.64 -7.59
C ARG A 516 11.39 -8.22 -7.52
N ASN A 517 12.48 -8.02 -6.78
CA ASN A 517 13.07 -6.70 -6.54
C ASN A 517 13.21 -5.87 -7.83
N LYS A 518 12.76 -4.62 -7.76
CA LYS A 518 12.92 -3.63 -8.83
C LYS A 518 13.81 -2.50 -8.36
N ARG A 519 14.50 -1.86 -9.30
CA ARG A 519 15.29 -0.65 -9.03
C ARG A 519 14.38 0.49 -8.62
N THR A 520 14.91 1.44 -7.85
CA THR A 520 14.21 2.67 -7.52
C THR A 520 13.97 3.51 -8.78
N GLU A 521 12.85 4.22 -8.82
CA GLU A 521 12.51 5.09 -9.94
C GLU A 521 12.40 6.55 -9.49
N SER A 522 12.93 7.47 -10.30
CA SER A 522 12.93 8.90 -9.96
C SER A 522 11.55 9.53 -9.89
N ILE A 523 10.56 8.89 -10.53
CA ILE A 523 9.16 9.32 -10.50
C ILE A 523 8.56 9.17 -9.10
N ALA A 524 9.09 8.29 -8.25
CA ALA A 524 8.59 8.09 -6.89
C ALA A 524 9.00 9.21 -5.91
N ASN A 525 9.65 10.28 -6.38
CA ASN A 525 10.12 11.36 -5.52
C ASN A 525 8.94 12.10 -4.83
N PRO A 526 8.85 12.11 -3.49
CA PRO A 526 7.77 12.75 -2.74
C PRO A 526 7.56 14.23 -3.06
N ARG A 527 8.57 14.95 -3.58
CA ARG A 527 8.41 16.36 -4.00
C ARG A 527 7.29 16.55 -5.03
N PHE A 528 7.01 15.51 -5.83
CA PHE A 528 5.91 15.52 -6.81
C PHE A 528 4.54 15.28 -6.17
N TYR A 529 4.51 14.92 -4.89
CA TYR A 529 3.36 14.37 -4.17
C TYR A 529 3.19 15.05 -2.81
N ASN A 530 3.30 16.38 -2.75
CA ASN A 530 3.18 17.15 -1.50
C ASN A 530 4.21 16.76 -0.41
N ASN A 531 5.42 16.35 -0.79
CA ASN A 531 6.41 15.76 0.12
C ASN A 531 5.85 14.57 0.91
N THR A 532 4.91 13.82 0.31
CA THR A 532 4.35 12.58 0.86
C THR A 532 4.60 11.45 -0.13
N TRP A 533 4.58 10.22 0.34
CA TRP A 533 4.59 9.06 -0.56
C TRP A 533 3.12 8.77 -1.03
N GLY A 534 2.70 9.20 -2.24
CA GLY A 534 1.27 9.18 -2.72
C GLY A 534 0.96 9.50 -4.23
N TRP A 535 -0.31 9.48 -4.71
CA TRP A 535 -0.75 9.29 -6.14
C TRP A 535 -1.61 10.40 -6.86
N ASN A 536 -1.41 10.56 -8.20
CA ASN A 536 -2.15 11.16 -9.39
C ASN A 536 -2.92 12.55 -9.34
N ASP A 537 -3.51 13.03 -10.47
CA ASP A 537 -4.06 14.41 -10.71
C ASP A 537 -5.59 14.64 -10.62
N VAL A 538 -6.41 13.67 -11.03
CA VAL A 538 -7.89 13.73 -10.90
C VAL A 538 -8.38 12.75 -9.84
N SER A 539 -9.38 13.13 -9.05
CA SER A 539 -9.77 12.35 -7.87
C SER A 539 -10.44 11.01 -8.23
N PHE A 540 -11.16 10.92 -9.35
CA PHE A 540 -11.65 9.62 -9.87
C PHE A 540 -10.55 8.66 -10.36
N HIS A 541 -9.31 9.11 -10.51
CA HIS A 541 -8.11 8.29 -10.69
C HIS A 541 -7.19 8.26 -9.45
N GLY A 542 -7.72 8.64 -8.28
CA GLY A 542 -7.06 8.52 -6.99
C GLY A 542 -6.18 9.72 -6.59
N SER A 543 -6.38 10.90 -7.19
CA SER A 543 -5.79 12.13 -6.67
C SER A 543 -6.51 12.60 -5.42
N ASP A 544 -5.87 12.50 -4.27
CA ASP A 544 -6.36 13.17 -3.05
C ASP A 544 -5.78 14.60 -2.92
N GLN A 545 -4.89 15.00 -3.84
CA GLN A 545 -4.22 16.30 -3.83
C GLN A 545 -5.08 17.40 -4.47
N ILE A 546 -5.86 17.08 -5.51
CA ILE A 546 -6.68 18.06 -6.24
C ILE A 546 -8.12 17.53 -6.33
N PRO A 547 -9.06 18.03 -5.50
CA PRO A 547 -10.45 17.60 -5.58
C PRO A 547 -11.09 18.03 -6.90
N THR A 548 -11.72 17.08 -7.60
CA THR A 548 -12.51 17.32 -8.82
C THR A 548 -13.94 16.77 -8.67
N PRO A 549 -14.75 17.35 -7.76
CA PRO A 549 -16.05 16.77 -7.38
C PRO A 549 -17.06 16.66 -8.53
N ASN A 550 -17.08 17.59 -9.49
CA ASN A 550 -18.03 17.55 -10.59
C ASN A 550 -17.66 16.47 -11.62
N LEU A 551 -16.37 16.38 -11.97
CA LEU A 551 -15.83 15.31 -12.80
C LEU A 551 -16.04 13.94 -12.14
N ASP A 552 -15.80 13.85 -10.84
CA ASP A 552 -16.01 12.63 -10.06
C ASP A 552 -17.48 12.20 -10.05
N ALA A 553 -18.41 13.14 -9.86
CA ALA A 553 -19.84 12.84 -9.89
C ALA A 553 -20.25 12.22 -11.23
N LEU A 554 -19.79 12.78 -12.35
CA LEU A 554 -20.06 12.21 -13.68
C LEU A 554 -19.35 10.87 -13.89
N ALA A 555 -18.08 10.77 -13.51
CA ALA A 555 -17.29 9.55 -13.66
C ALA A 555 -17.88 8.37 -12.86
N TYR A 556 -18.21 8.59 -11.59
CA TYR A 556 -18.76 7.57 -10.69
C TYR A 556 -20.24 7.26 -10.92
N ASN A 557 -20.95 8.07 -11.71
CA ASN A 557 -22.30 7.75 -12.19
C ASN A 557 -22.32 7.33 -13.67
N GLY A 558 -21.15 7.20 -14.30
CA GLY A 558 -20.98 6.83 -15.71
C GLY A 558 -20.07 5.63 -15.89
N VAL A 559 -19.29 5.64 -16.97
CA VAL A 559 -18.29 4.62 -17.30
C VAL A 559 -16.91 5.26 -17.35
N ILE A 560 -16.07 4.93 -16.38
CA ILE A 560 -14.66 5.32 -16.36
C ILE A 560 -13.90 4.44 -17.35
N LEU A 561 -13.18 5.04 -18.29
CA LEU A 561 -12.42 4.34 -19.33
C LEU A 561 -10.96 4.22 -18.91
N ASN A 562 -10.64 3.17 -18.17
CA ASN A 562 -9.31 3.01 -17.60
C ASN A 562 -8.23 2.84 -18.68
N ARG A 563 -8.57 2.27 -19.84
CA ARG A 563 -7.66 2.02 -20.98
C ARG A 563 -8.06 2.82 -22.22
N HIS A 564 -8.26 4.13 -22.03
CA HIS A 564 -8.48 5.08 -23.11
C HIS A 564 -7.16 5.64 -23.65
N TYR A 565 -6.96 5.56 -24.98
CA TYR A 565 -5.72 5.94 -25.65
C TYR A 565 -5.93 7.10 -26.63
N VAL A 566 -4.97 8.01 -26.61
CA VAL A 566 -4.84 9.21 -27.45
C VAL A 566 -3.47 9.21 -28.11
N GLN A 567 -3.20 10.24 -28.91
CA GLN A 567 -1.87 10.45 -29.47
C GLN A 567 -0.99 11.21 -28.47
N PRO A 568 0.35 11.13 -28.57
CA PRO A 568 1.25 11.72 -27.59
C PRO A 568 1.25 13.26 -27.58
N VAL A 569 0.60 13.91 -28.55
CA VAL A 569 0.51 15.37 -28.68
C VAL A 569 -0.86 15.79 -29.24
N CYS A 570 -1.22 17.07 -29.09
CA CYS A 570 -2.60 17.56 -29.23
C CYS A 570 -3.19 17.57 -30.66
N THR A 571 -2.45 18.02 -31.69
CA THR A 571 -2.96 18.07 -33.08
C THR A 571 -3.33 16.69 -33.61
N PRO A 572 -2.47 15.65 -33.52
CA PRO A 572 -2.83 14.29 -33.95
C PRO A 572 -4.05 13.73 -33.20
N THR A 573 -4.16 13.97 -31.88
CA THR A 573 -5.34 13.52 -31.12
C THR A 573 -6.63 14.18 -31.60
N ARG A 574 -6.62 15.50 -31.82
CA ARG A 574 -7.79 16.24 -32.34
C ARG A 574 -8.17 15.80 -33.74
N ALA A 575 -7.17 15.61 -34.62
CA ALA A 575 -7.42 15.09 -35.96
C ALA A 575 -8.06 13.70 -35.89
N ALA A 576 -7.55 12.82 -35.03
CA ALA A 576 -8.10 11.49 -34.84
C ALA A 576 -9.52 11.49 -34.26
N LEU A 577 -9.80 12.36 -33.28
CA LEU A 577 -11.13 12.53 -32.69
C LEU A 577 -12.16 12.97 -33.74
N LEU A 578 -11.85 14.03 -34.49
CA LEU A 578 -12.82 14.65 -35.42
C LEU A 578 -12.97 13.90 -36.74
N THR A 579 -12.00 13.07 -37.13
CA THR A 579 -12.07 12.28 -38.38
C THR A 579 -12.41 10.80 -38.14
N GLY A 580 -12.26 10.30 -36.92
CA GLY A 580 -12.34 8.87 -36.61
C GLY A 580 -11.21 8.04 -37.23
N ARG A 581 -10.12 8.69 -37.68
CA ARG A 581 -9.01 8.03 -38.40
C ARG A 581 -7.70 8.17 -37.64
N TYR A 582 -6.85 7.15 -37.73
CA TYR A 582 -5.48 7.27 -37.20
C TYR A 582 -4.73 8.40 -37.93
N PRO A 583 -3.91 9.21 -37.23
CA PRO A 583 -3.29 10.40 -37.83
C PRO A 583 -2.39 10.14 -39.05
N ILE A 584 -1.85 8.92 -39.17
CA ILE A 584 -1.08 8.48 -40.33
C ILE A 584 -1.91 8.52 -41.64
N HIS A 585 -3.24 8.45 -41.53
CA HIS A 585 -4.16 8.55 -42.66
C HIS A 585 -4.68 9.97 -42.89
N THR A 586 -4.32 10.93 -42.04
CA THR A 586 -4.76 12.33 -42.15
C THR A 586 -3.59 13.28 -42.39
N SER A 587 -2.37 12.76 -42.54
CA SER A 587 -1.12 13.53 -42.59
C SER A 587 -0.82 14.34 -41.32
N MET A 588 -1.46 14.00 -40.19
CA MET A 588 -1.33 14.71 -38.90
C MET A 588 -0.54 13.90 -37.87
N GLN A 589 0.33 12.98 -38.28
CA GLN A 589 1.10 12.08 -37.40
C GLN A 589 2.38 12.70 -36.81
N GLY A 590 2.71 13.94 -37.19
CA GLY A 590 3.94 14.63 -36.80
C GLY A 590 3.84 15.44 -35.51
N ILE A 591 4.74 16.41 -35.36
CA ILE A 591 4.66 17.42 -34.31
C ILE A 591 3.37 18.26 -34.44
N PRO A 592 2.89 18.91 -33.37
CA PRO A 592 1.73 19.79 -33.47
C PRO A 592 1.96 20.91 -34.49
N ILE A 593 0.88 21.32 -35.18
CA ILE A 593 0.93 22.45 -36.12
C ILE A 593 1.44 23.67 -35.36
N LEU A 594 2.51 24.29 -35.87
CA LEU A 594 3.14 25.44 -35.24
C LEU A 594 2.39 26.73 -35.58
N SER A 595 2.54 27.74 -34.73
CA SER A 595 2.02 29.08 -35.03
C SER A 595 2.66 29.61 -36.32
N ALA A 596 1.84 30.27 -37.15
CA ALA A 596 2.22 30.78 -38.47
C ALA A 596 2.64 29.72 -39.53
N GLU A 597 2.48 28.43 -39.24
CA GLU A 597 2.70 27.37 -40.24
C GLU A 597 1.53 27.33 -41.25
N PRO A 598 1.79 27.33 -42.58
CA PRO A 598 0.75 27.25 -43.61
C PRO A 598 0.21 25.82 -43.79
N ASN A 599 -0.24 25.21 -42.68
CA ASN A 599 -0.65 23.81 -42.60
C ASN A 599 -2.01 23.69 -41.89
N GLY A 600 -2.71 22.58 -42.13
CA GLY A 600 -4.00 22.29 -41.53
C GLY A 600 -4.53 20.91 -41.91
N LEU A 601 -5.52 20.44 -41.16
CA LEU A 601 -6.20 19.17 -41.44
C LEU A 601 -6.78 19.20 -42.86
N PRO A 602 -6.46 18.23 -43.74
CA PRO A 602 -6.94 18.24 -45.13
C PRO A 602 -8.45 18.40 -45.24
N LEU A 603 -8.88 19.12 -46.29
CA LEU A 603 -10.27 19.55 -46.47
C LEU A 603 -11.18 18.45 -47.04
N ASP A 604 -10.61 17.36 -47.54
CA ASP A 604 -11.32 16.19 -48.07
C ASP A 604 -11.89 15.27 -46.97
N PHE A 605 -11.47 15.49 -45.71
CA PHE A 605 -12.06 14.79 -44.57
C PHE A 605 -13.31 15.49 -44.06
N LYS A 606 -14.43 14.78 -44.17
CA LYS A 606 -15.66 15.08 -43.44
C LYS A 606 -15.46 14.80 -41.95
N LEU A 607 -15.80 15.78 -41.11
CA LEU A 607 -15.57 15.74 -39.67
C LEU A 607 -16.83 15.37 -38.89
N LEU A 608 -16.65 14.90 -37.65
CA LEU A 608 -17.73 14.61 -36.69
C LEU A 608 -18.87 15.65 -36.66
N PRO A 609 -18.63 16.97 -36.51
CA PRO A 609 -19.71 17.96 -36.53
C PRO A 609 -20.48 17.99 -37.86
N GLU A 610 -19.85 17.67 -38.99
CA GLU A 610 -20.53 17.60 -40.29
C GLU A 610 -21.41 16.35 -40.38
N TYR A 611 -20.96 15.20 -39.84
CA TYR A 611 -21.80 14.01 -39.72
C TYR A 611 -23.02 14.25 -38.82
N LEU A 612 -22.84 14.93 -37.68
CA LEU A 612 -23.94 15.23 -36.76
C LEU A 612 -24.90 16.27 -37.34
N ARG A 613 -24.40 17.27 -38.08
CA ARG A 613 -25.25 18.24 -38.77
C ARG A 613 -26.15 17.58 -39.83
N ASP A 614 -25.66 16.56 -40.52
CA ASP A 614 -26.49 15.78 -41.45
C ASP A 614 -27.61 15.01 -40.74
N LEU A 615 -27.48 14.77 -39.43
CA LEU A 615 -28.53 14.21 -38.56
C LEU A 615 -29.39 15.30 -37.90
N GLY A 616 -29.18 16.57 -38.22
CA GLY A 616 -29.96 17.71 -37.70
C GLY A 616 -29.41 18.36 -36.42
N TYR A 617 -28.20 18.01 -35.98
CA TYR A 617 -27.58 18.64 -34.80
C TYR A 617 -27.11 20.07 -35.11
N ARG A 618 -27.36 20.98 -34.16
CA ARG A 618 -26.70 22.28 -34.10
C ARG A 618 -25.33 22.12 -33.46
N THR A 619 -24.30 22.61 -34.12
CA THR A 619 -22.91 22.32 -33.74
C THR A 619 -22.15 23.57 -33.33
N HIS A 620 -21.58 23.53 -32.13
CA HIS A 620 -20.87 24.65 -31.52
C HIS A 620 -19.53 24.18 -30.99
N ILE A 621 -18.49 25.00 -31.14
CA ILE A 621 -17.18 24.76 -30.52
C ILE A 621 -16.81 25.94 -29.62
N VAL A 622 -16.36 25.62 -28.41
CA VAL A 622 -15.81 26.61 -27.48
C VAL A 622 -14.44 26.13 -27.01
N GLY A 623 -13.41 26.96 -27.22
CA GLY A 623 -12.02 26.69 -26.86
C GLY A 623 -11.10 26.43 -28.07
N LYS A 624 -10.14 25.53 -27.93
CA LYS A 624 -9.01 25.37 -28.85
C LYS A 624 -9.36 24.57 -30.12
N TRP A 625 -9.11 25.16 -31.29
CA TRP A 625 -9.21 24.50 -32.60
C TRP A 625 -7.97 23.64 -32.92
N HIS A 626 -6.81 24.27 -33.13
CA HIS A 626 -5.49 23.65 -33.38
C HIS A 626 -5.42 22.58 -34.48
N LEU A 627 -6.16 22.81 -35.57
CA LEU A 627 -6.15 21.99 -36.79
C LEU A 627 -5.87 22.81 -38.07
N GLY A 628 -5.20 23.96 -37.91
CA GLY A 628 -4.80 24.87 -38.99
C GLY A 628 -5.80 26.01 -39.23
N TYR A 629 -5.29 27.15 -39.67
CA TYR A 629 -6.08 28.37 -39.91
C TYR A 629 -5.46 29.29 -40.99
N PHE A 630 -4.49 28.81 -41.76
CA PHE A 630 -3.75 29.63 -42.73
C PHE A 630 -4.60 30.12 -43.91
N ARG A 631 -5.78 29.51 -44.13
CA ARG A 631 -6.83 29.97 -45.05
C ARG A 631 -8.19 29.73 -44.43
N GLU A 632 -9.16 30.53 -44.85
CA GLU A 632 -10.55 30.49 -44.37
C GLU A 632 -11.16 29.06 -44.31
N PRO A 633 -10.99 28.16 -45.32
CA PRO A 633 -11.57 26.82 -45.28
C PRO A 633 -11.06 25.92 -44.14
N TYR A 634 -9.93 26.26 -43.52
CA TYR A 634 -9.37 25.49 -42.40
C TYR A 634 -9.94 25.93 -41.03
N THR A 635 -10.69 27.03 -40.97
CA THR A 635 -11.28 27.52 -39.71
C THR A 635 -12.46 26.65 -39.25
N PRO A 636 -12.79 26.62 -37.95
CA PRO A 636 -13.86 25.77 -37.40
C PRO A 636 -15.21 25.97 -38.10
N LEU A 637 -15.57 27.21 -38.44
CA LEU A 637 -16.83 27.55 -39.10
C LEU A 637 -16.96 27.00 -40.53
N ARG A 638 -15.82 26.69 -41.16
CA ARG A 638 -15.76 26.03 -42.46
C ARG A 638 -15.57 24.52 -42.35
N ARG A 639 -15.57 23.98 -41.11
CA ARG A 639 -15.28 22.59 -40.78
C ARG A 639 -16.37 21.97 -39.90
N GLY A 640 -17.62 22.34 -40.18
CA GLY A 640 -18.82 21.74 -39.64
C GLY A 640 -19.53 22.53 -38.55
N PHE A 641 -18.82 23.41 -37.83
CA PHE A 641 -19.38 24.19 -36.72
C PHE A 641 -20.13 25.44 -37.17
N GLU A 642 -21.19 25.80 -36.46
CA GLU A 642 -22.00 26.99 -36.73
C GLU A 642 -21.54 28.22 -35.95
N THR A 643 -21.03 28.02 -34.72
CA THR A 643 -20.44 29.10 -33.92
C THR A 643 -19.12 28.68 -33.32
N PHE A 644 -18.26 29.66 -33.07
CA PHE A 644 -16.95 29.47 -32.47
C PHE A 644 -16.64 30.58 -31.47
N LEU A 645 -16.19 30.21 -30.27
CA LEU A 645 -15.48 31.12 -29.38
C LEU A 645 -14.22 30.42 -28.88
N GLY A 646 -13.04 30.92 -29.21
CA GLY A 646 -11.80 30.29 -28.77
C GLY A 646 -10.58 30.66 -29.60
N CYS A 647 -9.55 29.83 -29.55
CA CYS A 647 -8.23 30.13 -30.11
C CYS A 647 -7.89 29.16 -31.26
N TYR A 648 -7.14 29.64 -32.26
CA TYR A 648 -6.72 28.80 -33.39
C TYR A 648 -5.43 28.02 -33.11
N ASN A 649 -4.49 28.59 -32.36
CA ASN A 649 -3.18 28.01 -32.07
C ASN A 649 -3.21 26.97 -30.93
N GLY A 650 -2.07 26.32 -30.70
CA GLY A 650 -1.92 25.25 -29.72
C GLY A 650 -2.04 25.64 -28.25
N TYR A 651 -1.77 26.92 -27.95
CA TYR A 651 -1.82 27.54 -26.63
C TYR A 651 -1.97 29.06 -26.79
N THR A 652 -2.44 29.74 -25.74
CA THR A 652 -2.49 31.21 -25.59
C THR A 652 -2.29 31.55 -24.12
N GLY A 653 -1.97 32.80 -23.76
CA GLY A 653 -2.12 33.24 -22.36
C GLY A 653 -3.57 33.11 -21.88
N PHE A 654 -3.77 32.93 -20.57
CA PHE A 654 -5.10 32.69 -20.00
C PHE A 654 -5.90 33.96 -19.72
N TYR A 655 -5.26 35.13 -19.76
CA TYR A 655 -5.90 36.43 -19.55
C TYR A 655 -5.75 37.39 -20.73
N ASP A 656 -4.60 37.36 -21.41
CA ASP A 656 -4.32 38.23 -22.55
C ASP A 656 -4.68 37.57 -23.90
N TYR A 657 -4.78 36.24 -23.94
CA TYR A 657 -5.01 35.42 -25.14
C TYR A 657 -3.96 35.61 -26.24
N ILE A 658 -2.75 35.97 -25.83
CA ILE A 658 -1.64 36.22 -26.73
C ILE A 658 -0.80 34.95 -26.87
N VAL A 659 -0.37 34.69 -28.11
CA VAL A 659 0.56 33.63 -28.47
C VAL A 659 1.93 34.24 -28.65
N GLU A 660 2.93 33.66 -27.98
CA GLU A 660 4.34 33.86 -28.27
C GLU A 660 4.94 32.53 -28.75
N ALA A 661 5.39 32.49 -30.00
CA ALA A 661 5.93 31.29 -30.62
C ALA A 661 7.24 31.59 -31.35
N GLN A 662 8.13 30.60 -31.40
CA GLN A 662 9.37 30.68 -32.17
C GLN A 662 9.36 29.54 -33.19
N ASN A 663 9.44 29.88 -34.47
CA ASN A 663 9.47 28.91 -35.57
C ASN A 663 10.58 29.31 -36.57
N ASP A 664 11.45 28.36 -36.94
CA ASP A 664 12.61 28.56 -37.82
C ASP A 664 13.50 29.76 -37.45
N GLY A 665 13.68 30.00 -36.14
CA GLY A 665 14.47 31.12 -35.62
C GLY A 665 13.76 32.48 -35.63
N VAL A 666 12.53 32.55 -36.13
CA VAL A 666 11.69 33.76 -36.15
C VAL A 666 10.68 33.73 -35.01
N SER A 667 10.54 34.85 -34.30
CA SER A 667 9.54 35.03 -33.24
C SER A 667 8.24 35.59 -33.81
N TYR A 668 7.12 34.95 -33.48
CA TYR A 668 5.76 35.34 -33.82
C TYR A 668 5.00 35.71 -32.55
N TYR A 669 4.27 36.83 -32.59
CA TYR A 669 3.48 37.35 -31.48
C TYR A 669 2.12 37.85 -31.98
N GLY A 670 1.04 37.46 -31.32
CA GLY A 670 -0.30 37.93 -31.72
C GLY A 670 -1.45 37.47 -30.83
N PHE A 671 -2.54 38.23 -30.88
CA PHE A 671 -3.80 37.91 -30.20
C PHE A 671 -4.61 36.89 -30.99
N ASP A 672 -5.06 35.82 -30.32
CA ASP A 672 -5.64 34.66 -31.00
C ASP A 672 -7.07 34.30 -30.55
N LEU A 673 -7.64 34.98 -29.57
CA LEU A 673 -9.04 34.72 -29.19
C LEU A 673 -10.00 35.28 -30.24
N ARG A 674 -10.88 34.41 -30.74
CA ARG A 674 -11.87 34.71 -31.76
C ARG A 674 -13.27 34.48 -31.24
N ARG A 675 -14.20 35.35 -31.68
CA ARG A 675 -15.64 35.11 -31.68
C ARG A 675 -16.06 35.04 -33.15
N ASN A 676 -16.40 33.84 -33.58
CA ASN A 676 -16.56 33.48 -34.99
C ASN A 676 -15.31 33.91 -35.79
N GLU A 677 -15.48 34.70 -36.85
CA GLU A 677 -14.37 35.16 -37.69
C GLU A 677 -13.66 36.43 -37.14
N THR A 678 -14.19 37.03 -36.06
CA THR A 678 -13.69 38.31 -35.51
C THR A 678 -12.83 38.12 -34.26
N SER A 679 -11.86 39.00 -34.02
CA SER A 679 -11.06 39.01 -32.79
C SER A 679 -11.87 39.50 -31.60
N ALA A 680 -11.86 38.76 -30.49
CA ALA A 680 -12.65 39.04 -29.29
C ALA A 680 -11.89 39.85 -28.23
N TRP A 681 -11.41 41.04 -28.60
CA TRP A 681 -10.61 41.92 -27.72
C TRP A 681 -11.34 42.37 -26.45
N ASP A 682 -12.68 42.37 -26.47
CA ASP A 682 -13.55 42.74 -25.33
C ASP A 682 -13.45 41.78 -24.13
N LEU A 683 -12.79 40.62 -24.31
CA LEU A 683 -12.63 39.60 -23.28
C LEU A 683 -11.27 39.62 -22.58
N VAL A 684 -10.34 40.46 -23.02
CA VAL A 684 -9.02 40.61 -22.40
C VAL A 684 -9.15 40.94 -20.90
N GLY A 685 -8.34 40.26 -20.08
CA GLY A 685 -8.34 40.40 -18.62
C GLY A 685 -9.31 39.47 -17.90
N LYS A 686 -10.19 38.78 -18.62
CA LYS A 686 -11.02 37.69 -18.06
C LYS A 686 -10.27 36.37 -18.16
N TYR A 687 -10.46 35.48 -17.20
CA TYR A 687 -9.82 34.16 -17.21
C TYR A 687 -10.43 33.26 -18.28
N ALA A 688 -9.59 32.64 -19.13
CA ALA A 688 -10.03 31.91 -20.32
C ALA A 688 -11.04 30.80 -20.01
N THR A 689 -10.83 30.01 -18.94
CA THR A 689 -11.76 28.95 -18.55
C THR A 689 -13.14 29.54 -18.24
N ASP A 690 -13.22 30.65 -17.50
CA ASP A 690 -14.50 31.28 -17.14
C ASP A 690 -15.21 31.87 -18.38
N VAL A 691 -14.44 32.42 -19.33
CA VAL A 691 -14.97 32.91 -20.61
C VAL A 691 -15.56 31.76 -21.42
N PHE A 692 -14.86 30.63 -21.51
CA PHE A 692 -15.34 29.44 -22.20
C PHE A 692 -16.56 28.82 -21.51
N THR A 693 -16.58 28.75 -20.16
CA THR A 693 -17.76 28.31 -19.40
C THR A 693 -18.97 29.18 -19.71
N THR A 694 -18.79 30.51 -19.66
CA THR A 694 -19.89 31.48 -19.85
C THR A 694 -20.52 31.31 -21.22
N GLU A 695 -19.69 31.10 -22.26
CA GLU A 695 -20.20 30.88 -23.61
C GLU A 695 -20.89 29.52 -23.76
N ALA A 696 -20.34 28.46 -23.18
CA ALA A 696 -20.96 27.13 -23.17
C ALA A 696 -22.35 27.17 -22.54
N VAL A 697 -22.47 27.79 -21.36
CA VAL A 697 -23.74 28.00 -20.66
C VAL A 697 -24.69 28.87 -21.49
N ARG A 698 -24.19 29.92 -22.15
CA ARG A 698 -24.99 30.75 -23.07
C ARG A 698 -25.54 29.93 -24.23
N VAL A 699 -24.71 29.11 -24.88
CA VAL A 699 -25.12 28.22 -25.97
C VAL A 699 -26.25 27.32 -25.48
N ILE A 700 -26.07 26.59 -24.37
CA ILE A 700 -27.07 25.69 -23.79
C ILE A 700 -28.38 26.43 -23.47
N LYS A 701 -28.31 27.55 -22.74
CA LYS A 701 -29.51 28.32 -22.34
C LYS A 701 -30.25 28.97 -23.50
N SER A 702 -29.57 29.22 -24.63
CA SER A 702 -30.19 29.78 -25.83
C SER A 702 -30.62 28.71 -26.85
N HIS A 703 -30.31 27.44 -26.59
CA HIS A 703 -30.54 26.35 -27.53
C HIS A 703 -32.00 25.89 -27.48
N PRO A 704 -32.69 25.76 -28.63
CA PRO A 704 -34.03 25.19 -28.68
C PRO A 704 -34.03 23.72 -28.21
N THR A 705 -34.80 23.40 -27.17
CA THR A 705 -34.82 22.04 -26.57
C THR A 705 -35.40 20.96 -27.50
N ASN A 706 -36.01 21.34 -28.62
CA ASN A 706 -36.51 20.45 -29.66
C ASN A 706 -35.50 20.17 -30.79
N GLU A 707 -34.32 20.80 -30.78
CA GLU A 707 -33.22 20.53 -31.72
C GLU A 707 -32.09 19.80 -30.99
N PRO A 708 -31.41 18.81 -31.60
CA PRO A 708 -30.27 18.17 -30.95
C PRO A 708 -29.03 19.10 -30.95
N LEU A 709 -28.26 19.05 -29.87
CA LEU A 709 -27.09 19.91 -29.63
C LEU A 709 -25.79 19.09 -29.64
N PHE A 710 -24.81 19.53 -30.42
CA PHE A 710 -23.43 19.10 -30.30
C PHE A 710 -22.55 20.28 -29.85
N LEU A 711 -22.14 20.26 -28.59
CA LEU A 711 -21.23 21.26 -28.01
C LEU A 711 -19.85 20.62 -27.78
N TYR A 712 -18.86 21.04 -28.57
CA TYR A 712 -17.48 20.59 -28.42
C TYR A 712 -16.70 21.56 -27.52
N MET A 713 -16.53 21.18 -26.26
CA MET A 713 -15.72 21.91 -25.27
C MET A 713 -14.26 21.51 -25.34
N ALA A 714 -13.43 22.39 -25.88
CA ALA A 714 -12.00 22.19 -26.08
C ALA A 714 -11.18 23.10 -25.16
N TYR A 715 -11.22 22.89 -23.84
CA TYR A 715 -10.51 23.73 -22.87
C TYR A 715 -9.02 23.93 -23.21
N THR A 716 -8.53 25.14 -22.93
CA THR A 716 -7.08 25.41 -22.89
C THR A 716 -6.47 25.05 -21.55
N ALA A 717 -7.24 25.06 -20.46
CA ALA A 717 -6.83 24.46 -19.20
C ALA A 717 -6.73 22.92 -19.36
N VAL A 718 -5.73 22.23 -18.82
CA VAL A 718 -4.63 22.67 -17.93
C VAL A 718 -3.29 22.79 -18.69
N HIS A 719 -3.34 23.25 -19.94
CA HIS A 719 -2.16 23.33 -20.81
C HIS A 719 -1.19 24.44 -20.35
N ALA A 720 0.12 24.22 -20.55
CA ALA A 720 1.12 25.25 -20.34
C ALA A 720 1.04 26.36 -21.41
N THR A 721 1.39 27.60 -21.07
CA THR A 721 1.36 28.74 -22.00
C THR A 721 2.76 29.27 -22.31
N ASN A 722 2.87 30.55 -22.70
CA ASN A 722 4.07 31.24 -23.15
C ASN A 722 5.27 31.01 -22.21
N ARG A 723 6.47 30.90 -22.79
CA ARG A 723 7.71 30.65 -22.03
C ARG A 723 7.89 31.74 -20.96
N GLY A 724 8.29 31.32 -19.77
CA GLY A 724 8.45 32.24 -18.62
C GLY A 724 7.15 32.55 -17.87
N ARG A 725 5.99 32.13 -18.37
CA ARG A 725 4.71 32.22 -17.66
C ARG A 725 3.85 30.98 -17.92
N PHE A 726 4.34 29.80 -17.55
CA PHE A 726 3.73 28.54 -18.01
C PHE A 726 2.29 28.31 -17.53
N LEU A 727 1.89 28.79 -16.35
CA LEU A 727 0.58 28.51 -15.76
C LEU A 727 -0.04 29.77 -15.17
N GLU A 728 -1.35 29.91 -15.34
CA GLU A 728 -2.14 31.04 -14.86
C GLU A 728 -3.52 30.55 -14.38
N ALA A 729 -3.93 31.00 -13.20
CA ALA A 729 -5.26 30.75 -12.64
C ALA A 729 -5.65 31.90 -11.70
N PRO A 730 -6.96 32.10 -11.42
CA PRO A 730 -7.41 33.10 -10.45
C PRO A 730 -6.73 32.89 -9.09
N GLN A 731 -6.08 33.93 -8.56
CA GLN A 731 -5.27 33.81 -7.35
C GLN A 731 -6.06 33.30 -6.14
N ALA A 732 -7.34 33.66 -6.02
CA ALA A 732 -8.22 33.14 -4.98
C ALA A 732 -8.33 31.61 -5.03
N ARG A 733 -8.40 31.01 -6.23
CA ARG A 733 -8.41 29.56 -6.39
C ARG A 733 -7.03 28.96 -6.15
N VAL A 734 -5.94 29.56 -6.64
CA VAL A 734 -4.58 29.11 -6.31
C VAL A 734 -4.36 29.09 -4.79
N ASN A 735 -4.90 30.08 -4.07
CA ASN A 735 -4.82 30.20 -2.63
C ASN A 735 -5.64 29.15 -1.85
N SER A 736 -6.62 28.47 -2.46
CA SER A 736 -7.31 27.35 -1.79
C SER A 736 -6.44 26.09 -1.74
N PHE A 737 -5.38 26.02 -2.55
CA PHE A 737 -4.43 24.92 -2.62
C PHE A 737 -3.12 25.19 -1.87
N LYS A 738 -3.13 26.01 -0.80
CA LYS A 738 -1.92 26.37 -0.04
C LYS A 738 -1.14 25.17 0.51
N TYR A 739 -1.82 24.04 0.74
CA TYR A 739 -1.20 22.80 1.15
C TYR A 739 -0.30 22.19 0.08
N ILE A 740 -0.45 22.55 -1.20
CA ILE A 740 0.47 22.16 -2.28
C ILE A 740 1.66 23.11 -2.28
N LEU A 741 2.86 22.60 -1.95
CA LEU A 741 4.05 23.43 -1.75
C LEU A 741 4.68 23.96 -3.03
N ASP A 742 4.76 23.16 -4.10
CA ASP A 742 5.27 23.63 -5.39
C ASP A 742 4.30 24.67 -5.98
N PRO A 743 4.74 25.92 -6.23
CA PRO A 743 3.86 27.00 -6.67
C PRO A 743 3.28 26.75 -8.06
N ASN A 744 3.99 26.06 -8.96
CA ASN A 744 3.48 25.75 -10.29
C ASN A 744 2.44 24.62 -10.21
N ARG A 745 2.70 23.58 -9.43
CA ARG A 745 1.71 22.53 -9.13
C ARG A 745 0.45 23.09 -8.47
N ARG A 746 0.61 24.08 -7.59
CA ARG A 746 -0.50 24.80 -6.96
C ARG A 746 -1.32 25.57 -7.98
N THR A 747 -0.67 26.27 -8.90
CA THR A 747 -1.35 26.97 -10.00
C THR A 747 -2.06 25.96 -10.91
N PHE A 748 -1.42 24.85 -11.27
CA PHE A 748 -2.05 23.75 -12.02
C PHE A 748 -3.31 23.22 -11.33
N ALA A 749 -3.25 22.97 -10.02
CA ALA A 749 -4.42 22.56 -9.23
C ALA A 749 -5.55 23.61 -9.29
N GLY A 750 -5.20 24.90 -9.24
CA GLY A 750 -6.14 25.99 -9.43
C GLY A 750 -6.81 25.98 -10.81
N MET A 751 -6.05 25.69 -11.87
CA MET A 751 -6.57 25.56 -13.24
C MET A 751 -7.50 24.35 -13.37
N LEU A 752 -7.09 23.18 -12.86
CA LEU A 752 -7.87 21.94 -12.89
C LEU A 752 -9.19 22.10 -12.12
N SER A 753 -9.13 22.70 -10.93
CA SER A 753 -10.33 22.97 -10.13
C SER A 753 -11.28 23.97 -10.80
N LYS A 754 -10.77 24.97 -11.52
CA LYS A 754 -11.63 25.86 -12.33
C LYS A 754 -12.28 25.17 -13.53
N MET A 755 -11.60 24.19 -14.12
CA MET A 755 -12.19 23.35 -15.17
C MET A 755 -13.27 22.43 -14.58
N ASP A 756 -13.07 21.91 -13.37
CA ASP A 756 -14.09 21.12 -12.66
C ASP A 756 -15.34 21.96 -12.35
N ASP A 757 -15.19 23.18 -11.81
CA ASP A 757 -16.31 24.12 -11.63
C ASP A 757 -17.08 24.33 -12.94
N SER A 758 -16.35 24.51 -14.05
CA SER A 758 -16.91 24.75 -15.38
C SER A 758 -17.78 23.57 -15.87
N VAL A 759 -17.35 22.34 -15.57
CA VAL A 759 -18.16 21.15 -15.84
C VAL A 759 -19.43 21.13 -15.00
N GLY A 760 -19.36 21.53 -13.73
CA GLY A 760 -20.53 21.73 -12.88
C GLY A 760 -21.53 22.73 -13.49
N ASP A 761 -21.06 23.93 -13.86
CA ASP A 761 -21.90 24.97 -14.45
C ASP A 761 -22.59 24.51 -15.76
N ILE A 762 -21.91 23.69 -16.57
CA ILE A 762 -22.48 23.10 -17.79
C ILE A 762 -23.58 22.08 -17.47
N VAL A 763 -23.34 21.19 -16.51
CA VAL A 763 -24.33 20.20 -16.05
C VAL A 763 -25.55 20.89 -15.47
N ASP A 764 -25.35 21.93 -14.66
CA ASP A 764 -26.42 22.73 -14.08
C ASP A 764 -27.23 23.42 -15.18
N ALA A 765 -26.58 24.03 -16.18
CA ALA A 765 -27.28 24.65 -17.30
C ALA A 765 -28.10 23.64 -18.12
N LEU A 766 -27.59 22.43 -18.35
CA LEU A 766 -28.33 21.34 -19.02
C LEU A 766 -29.53 20.89 -18.18
N SER A 767 -29.37 20.80 -16.87
CA SER A 767 -30.43 20.43 -15.93
C SER A 767 -31.54 21.49 -15.89
N GLU A 768 -31.16 22.77 -15.77
CA GLU A 768 -32.08 23.92 -15.76
C GLU A 768 -32.92 24.03 -17.05
N GLN A 769 -32.34 23.66 -18.20
CA GLN A 769 -33.05 23.62 -19.49
C GLN A 769 -33.82 22.31 -19.74
N GLY A 770 -33.77 21.34 -18.81
CA GLY A 770 -34.41 20.04 -18.98
C GLY A 770 -33.79 19.17 -20.09
N MET A 771 -32.52 19.42 -20.44
CA MET A 771 -31.79 18.72 -21.50
C MET A 771 -30.92 17.56 -20.97
N LEU A 772 -30.59 17.57 -19.67
CA LEU A 772 -29.63 16.63 -19.08
C LEU A 772 -30.02 15.16 -19.24
N ASP A 773 -31.32 14.84 -19.12
CA ASP A 773 -31.85 13.47 -19.23
C ASP A 773 -31.70 12.86 -20.64
N ASN A 774 -31.44 13.68 -21.66
CA ASN A 774 -31.17 13.23 -23.02
C ASN A 774 -29.80 13.73 -23.50
N THR A 775 -28.79 13.68 -22.63
CA THR A 775 -27.43 14.13 -22.93
C THR A 775 -26.41 13.01 -22.75
N ILE A 776 -25.39 12.99 -23.63
CA ILE A 776 -24.15 12.26 -23.44
C ILE A 776 -23.06 13.27 -23.10
N ILE A 777 -22.38 13.08 -21.97
CA ILE A 777 -21.23 13.88 -21.57
C ILE A 777 -19.98 13.00 -21.69
N LEU A 778 -19.05 13.44 -22.52
CA LEU A 778 -17.75 12.81 -22.73
C LEU A 778 -16.65 13.72 -22.19
N PHE A 779 -15.85 13.20 -21.26
CA PHE A 779 -14.64 13.86 -20.78
C PHE A 779 -13.42 13.04 -21.19
N LEU A 780 -12.40 13.68 -21.76
CA LEU A 780 -11.10 13.05 -22.04
C LEU A 780 -9.99 14.11 -22.09
N SER A 781 -8.77 13.72 -21.69
CA SER A 781 -7.56 14.51 -21.99
C SER A 781 -6.98 14.14 -23.36
N ASP A 782 -6.37 15.11 -24.06
CA ASP A 782 -5.89 14.96 -25.44
C ASP A 782 -4.45 14.43 -25.57
N ASN A 783 -3.74 14.28 -24.46
CA ASN A 783 -2.43 13.63 -24.29
C ASN A 783 -2.16 13.43 -22.79
N GLY A 784 -1.06 12.76 -22.48
CA GLY A 784 -0.48 12.78 -21.14
C GLY A 784 0.03 14.17 -20.74
N ALA A 785 0.13 14.42 -19.44
CA ALA A 785 0.64 15.67 -18.89
C ALA A 785 2.10 15.92 -19.34
N PRO A 786 2.44 17.14 -19.80
CA PRO A 786 3.82 17.57 -19.97
C PRO A 786 4.48 17.83 -18.60
N SER A 787 4.93 16.78 -17.92
CA SER A 787 5.56 16.89 -16.60
C SER A 787 7.06 17.26 -16.68
N PRO A 788 7.60 18.07 -15.75
CA PRO A 788 9.04 18.26 -15.60
C PRO A 788 9.76 16.97 -15.14
N PRO A 789 11.04 16.74 -15.52
CA PRO A 789 11.86 17.56 -16.43
C PRO A 789 11.69 17.22 -17.92
N GLN A 790 10.74 16.35 -18.29
CA GLN A 790 10.69 15.78 -19.64
C GLN A 790 10.10 16.70 -20.72
N SER A 791 9.42 17.79 -20.35
CA SER A 791 8.75 18.69 -21.31
C SER A 791 9.37 20.09 -21.39
N VAL A 792 9.41 20.64 -22.60
CA VAL A 792 9.81 22.03 -22.90
C VAL A 792 8.75 23.05 -22.45
N TYR A 793 7.49 22.62 -22.37
CA TYR A 793 6.35 23.43 -21.90
C TYR A 793 5.68 22.71 -20.72
N PRO A 794 6.34 22.65 -19.55
CA PRO A 794 5.85 21.88 -18.44
C PRO A 794 4.58 22.50 -17.85
N ASN A 795 3.60 21.65 -17.52
CA ASN A 795 2.39 22.09 -16.81
C ASN A 795 2.30 21.56 -15.37
N TRP A 796 3.31 20.82 -14.89
CA TRP A 796 3.31 20.20 -13.57
C TRP A 796 2.13 19.25 -13.30
N GLY A 797 1.47 18.74 -14.35
CA GLY A 797 0.57 17.60 -14.23
C GLY A 797 1.34 16.32 -13.93
N SER A 798 0.65 15.30 -13.44
CA SER A 798 1.16 13.96 -13.10
C SER A 798 0.55 12.92 -14.02
N ASN A 799 1.40 12.11 -14.65
CA ASN A 799 0.98 10.91 -15.40
C ASN A 799 0.99 9.66 -14.56
N PHE A 800 1.28 9.79 -13.26
CA PHE A 800 1.51 8.66 -12.40
C PHE A 800 0.30 7.71 -12.36
N PRO A 801 0.50 6.39 -12.51
CA PRO A 801 1.77 5.66 -12.52
C PRO A 801 2.35 5.36 -13.89
N LEU A 802 1.75 5.95 -14.90
CA LEU A 802 2.07 5.64 -16.27
C LEU A 802 3.41 6.30 -16.58
N ARG A 803 4.37 5.47 -17.01
CA ARG A 803 5.68 5.93 -17.42
C ARG A 803 5.53 6.89 -18.60
N GLY A 804 6.28 7.99 -18.58
CA GLY A 804 6.35 8.95 -19.69
C GLY A 804 5.50 10.20 -19.47
N ALA A 805 5.51 11.06 -20.49
CA ALA A 805 4.82 12.33 -20.53
C ALA A 805 4.34 12.63 -21.96
N LYS A 806 3.66 13.76 -22.16
CA LYS A 806 3.44 14.34 -23.50
C LYS A 806 4.69 14.22 -24.37
N GLU A 807 4.52 14.00 -25.66
CA GLU A 807 5.60 13.75 -26.66
C GLU A 807 6.27 12.37 -26.57
N THR A 808 5.90 11.52 -25.60
CA THR A 808 6.43 10.15 -25.48
C THR A 808 5.37 9.10 -25.86
N LEU A 809 5.81 7.98 -26.44
CA LEU A 809 4.94 6.83 -26.77
C LEU A 809 4.70 5.88 -25.57
N TRP A 810 5.21 6.24 -24.39
CA TRP A 810 4.95 5.46 -23.18
C TRP A 810 3.53 5.72 -22.67
N GLU A 811 2.99 4.81 -21.85
CA GLU A 811 1.61 4.89 -21.35
C GLU A 811 1.27 6.28 -20.77
N GLY A 812 2.19 6.95 -20.09
CA GLY A 812 1.98 8.29 -19.53
C GLY A 812 1.95 9.42 -20.54
N GLY A 813 2.25 9.17 -21.82
CA GLY A 813 2.06 10.12 -22.92
C GLY A 813 0.80 9.85 -23.74
N VAL A 814 0.36 8.59 -23.84
CA VAL A 814 -0.70 8.16 -24.77
C VAL A 814 -1.96 7.63 -24.10
N ARG A 815 -1.96 7.35 -22.80
CA ARG A 815 -3.16 6.92 -22.07
C ARG A 815 -3.68 8.06 -21.23
N SER A 816 -4.93 8.45 -21.46
CA SER A 816 -5.50 9.67 -20.90
C SER A 816 -6.68 9.40 -19.96
N PRO A 817 -6.87 10.22 -18.91
CA PRO A 817 -8.08 10.16 -18.10
C PRO A 817 -9.30 10.41 -18.97
N SER A 818 -10.31 9.54 -18.86
CA SER A 818 -11.50 9.59 -19.69
C SER A 818 -12.69 8.90 -19.03
N PHE A 819 -13.88 9.46 -19.22
CA PHE A 819 -15.15 8.84 -18.85
C PHE A 819 -16.27 9.28 -19.79
N ILE A 820 -17.34 8.49 -19.83
CA ILE A 820 -18.59 8.84 -20.49
C ILE A 820 -19.74 8.73 -19.48
N TRP A 821 -20.64 9.71 -19.50
CA TRP A 821 -21.84 9.75 -18.68
C TRP A 821 -23.07 9.98 -19.57
N SER A 822 -24.17 9.30 -19.25
CA SER A 822 -25.50 9.57 -19.77
C SER A 822 -26.53 8.85 -18.91
N SER A 823 -27.70 9.45 -18.72
CA SER A 823 -28.88 8.82 -18.12
C SER A 823 -29.28 7.52 -18.84
N GLN A 824 -28.95 7.39 -20.14
CA GLN A 824 -29.32 6.26 -20.99
C GLN A 824 -28.37 5.07 -20.90
N LEU A 825 -27.26 5.16 -20.16
CA LEU A 825 -26.37 4.01 -19.97
C LEU A 825 -27.04 3.00 -19.03
N GLN A 826 -27.88 2.12 -19.59
CA GLN A 826 -28.83 1.20 -18.93
C GLN A 826 -28.22 0.14 -17.99
N ALA A 827 -26.91 0.16 -17.69
CA ALA A 827 -26.30 -0.79 -16.76
C ALA A 827 -25.14 -0.14 -15.97
N HIS A 828 -25.41 0.10 -14.69
CA HIS A 828 -24.52 0.33 -13.54
C HIS A 828 -23.22 1.13 -13.77
N PRO A 829 -22.95 2.15 -12.93
CA PRO A 829 -21.65 2.81 -12.92
C PRO A 829 -20.51 1.80 -12.79
N ARG A 830 -19.49 1.94 -13.64
CA ARG A 830 -18.43 0.92 -13.75
C ARG A 830 -17.14 1.48 -14.29
N VAL A 831 -16.06 0.73 -14.07
CA VAL A 831 -14.76 0.95 -14.71
C VAL A 831 -14.64 -0.02 -15.88
N SER A 832 -14.51 0.50 -17.10
CA SER A 832 -14.15 -0.29 -18.28
C SER A 832 -12.64 -0.41 -18.38
N ASN A 833 -12.16 -1.65 -18.44
CA ASN A 833 -10.76 -1.98 -18.74
C ASN A 833 -10.58 -2.44 -20.20
N GLN A 834 -11.58 -2.22 -21.06
CA GLN A 834 -11.45 -2.48 -22.50
C GLN A 834 -10.58 -1.42 -23.16
N LEU A 835 -9.87 -1.82 -24.21
CA LEU A 835 -9.13 -0.89 -25.06
C LEU A 835 -10.12 0.01 -25.78
N PHE A 836 -9.89 1.31 -25.69
CA PHE A 836 -10.64 2.32 -26.43
C PHE A 836 -9.65 3.37 -26.93
N HIS A 837 -9.67 3.69 -28.21
CA HIS A 837 -8.81 4.73 -28.79
C HIS A 837 -9.65 5.93 -29.21
N VAL A 838 -9.05 7.12 -29.23
CA VAL A 838 -9.77 8.38 -29.53
C VAL A 838 -10.47 8.38 -30.91
N THR A 839 -10.01 7.55 -31.84
CA THR A 839 -10.65 7.33 -33.16
C THR A 839 -12.03 6.70 -33.05
N ASP A 840 -12.30 5.99 -31.97
CA ASP A 840 -13.51 5.19 -31.80
C ASP A 840 -14.70 6.08 -31.40
N TRP A 841 -14.44 7.33 -30.97
CA TRP A 841 -15.49 8.26 -30.57
C TRP A 841 -16.37 8.72 -31.72
N LEU A 842 -15.83 9.01 -32.90
CA LEU A 842 -16.65 9.43 -34.04
C LEU A 842 -17.73 8.38 -34.38
N PRO A 843 -17.39 7.11 -34.67
CA PRO A 843 -18.42 6.11 -34.97
C PRO A 843 -19.32 5.84 -33.77
N THR A 844 -18.82 5.90 -32.53
CA THR A 844 -19.63 5.70 -31.32
C THR A 844 -20.69 6.79 -31.15
N LEU A 845 -20.29 8.05 -31.26
CA LEU A 845 -21.20 9.20 -31.12
C LEU A 845 -22.16 9.30 -32.31
N TYR A 846 -21.71 8.96 -33.52
CA TYR A 846 -22.57 8.95 -34.70
C TYR A 846 -23.66 7.88 -34.65
N ILE A 847 -23.40 6.71 -34.03
CA ILE A 847 -24.42 5.67 -33.83
C ILE A 847 -25.38 6.02 -32.69
N ALA A 848 -24.90 6.76 -31.69
CA ALA A 848 -25.72 7.20 -30.56
C ALA A 848 -26.66 8.36 -30.90
N ALA A 849 -26.24 9.23 -31.83
CA ALA A 849 -27.03 10.30 -32.44
C ALA A 849 -28.02 9.74 -33.47
#